data_AF-P27730-F1
#
_entry.id   AF-P27730-F1
#
_cell.length_a   1.000
_cell.length_b   1.000
_cell.length_c   1.000
_cell.angle_alpha   90.00
_cell.angle_beta   90.00
_cell.angle_gamma   90.00
#
_symmetry.space_group_name_H-M   'P 1'
#
loop_
_entity.id
_entity.type
_entity.pdbx_description
1 polymer ?
#
loop_
_entity_poly.entity_id
_entity_poly.type
_entity_poly.pdbx_seq_one_letter_code
_entity_poly.pdbx_strand_id
1 'polypeptide(L)'
;MGRIQIVYSPDENVSGRTNRPGKEVVDPRTGRIIKVKRETPDDYLNVLKPIKGPKRMEFNPYLPKTLTPKGYAKFKLMMNVASKQYETLVKRLKTERTLWEDPDFPANDKAIGNLPDFRERIEWKRPHEINPNAKFFAGGASRFDIEQGALGDCWLLAVVASISGYPQLFDQVVPKDQELKGPEYVGVVRFRFWRFGHWVEVLIDDRLPVRQGRNTLVFMHSNDPTEFWSALLEKAYAKLNGCYAHLSGGSQSEAMEDLTGGICLSLELNQKERPSDLIDQLKIYAQRCCLMGCSIDSSVMEQKMDNGLIGSHAYSLTGVYPVNYRGRTQWLMRLRNPWGDSHEWKGAWCDGSPQWREISEQEKKNINLSFTADGEFWMSYEDFVTCFSRVEVCHLGLESLEYNQNFHGKRRLDEAIFSGQWQRNVNAGGCINNRTTYWTSPQFRITVEDPDPDDDDNKCSVLIGLMQTDIRKKVGADFQPIGFMVYNAPDDLNTLLSRAQLLTRSPIAKSQFINTREVTAQFRVPPGSYVVIPSTFDPNIEVNFILRVFSQTSITEQELDEDNTNQGLPDDVIEALKLEDTLLDEDQEIEQKFLAIRDPKTNAINAVKLGELLNNSTLQDIPNFQGFNKELCRSMVASVDNNLTGHVELNEFMDLWIQAKGWKHIFIKHDVDQSGYFSAYEFREALNDAGYHVSNRLINAIINRYQDPGTDKISFEDFMLCMVRLKTAFETIEAHPKNIEGTSLFSAEDYLRFSVYI
;
A
#
# COMPACT_ATOMS: atom_id res chain seq x y z
N MET A 1 23.65 2.74 -7.26
CA MET A 1 22.18 2.81 -7.38
C MET A 1 21.77 4.17 -6.88
N GLY A 2 21.45 5.10 -7.79
CA GLY A 2 21.02 6.45 -7.42
C GLY A 2 19.61 6.36 -6.84
N ARG A 3 19.44 6.73 -5.57
CA ARG A 3 18.10 6.91 -4.98
C ARG A 3 17.48 8.08 -5.73
N ILE A 4 16.38 7.83 -6.47
CA ILE A 4 15.52 8.89 -7.02
C ILE A 4 15.26 9.88 -5.88
N GLN A 5 15.65 11.15 -6.03
CA GLN A 5 15.35 12.17 -5.03
C GLN A 5 13.86 12.50 -5.11
N ILE A 6 13.07 11.64 -4.47
CA ILE A 6 11.69 11.93 -4.12
C ILE A 6 11.77 13.10 -3.14
N VAL A 7 11.25 14.26 -3.55
CA VAL A 7 11.21 15.51 -2.77
C VAL A 7 10.52 15.30 -1.40
N TYR A 8 9.83 14.16 -1.24
CA TYR A 8 9.29 13.66 0.02
C TYR A 8 9.37 12.13 0.14
N SER A 9 10.28 11.60 0.97
CA SER A 9 10.15 10.23 1.49
C SER A 9 9.24 10.28 2.73
N PRO A 10 8.14 9.50 2.80
CA PRO A 10 7.40 9.37 4.05
C PRO A 10 8.28 8.75 5.15
N ASP A 11 8.03 9.11 6.41
CA ASP A 11 8.61 8.44 7.57
C ASP A 11 8.33 6.92 7.50
N GLU A 12 9.36 6.09 7.67
CA GLU A 12 9.31 4.61 7.70
C GLU A 12 8.49 4.04 8.90
N ASN A 13 7.66 4.85 9.57
CA ASN A 13 6.85 4.47 10.73
C ASN A 13 5.36 4.28 10.37
N VAL A 14 5.09 3.37 9.42
CA VAL A 14 3.74 2.90 9.12
C VAL A 14 3.37 1.80 10.11
N SER A 15 2.71 2.18 11.20
CA SER A 15 1.95 1.24 12.05
C SER A 15 0.63 1.91 12.46
N GLY A 16 -0.50 1.36 12.01
CA GLY A 16 -1.81 2.02 11.95
C GLY A 16 -2.64 1.99 13.24
N ARG A 17 -2.07 2.23 14.43
CA ARG A 17 -2.91 2.42 15.63
C ARG A 17 -3.61 3.79 15.58
N THR A 18 -4.82 3.83 15.04
CA THR A 18 -5.77 4.93 15.20
C THR A 18 -6.46 4.79 16.57
N ASN A 19 -6.40 5.85 17.38
CA ASN A 19 -7.17 5.91 18.62
C ASN A 19 -8.67 5.93 18.31
N ARG A 20 -9.45 5.22 19.13
CA ARG A 20 -10.92 5.11 19.07
C ARG A 20 -11.60 6.47 18.82
N PRO A 21 -12.64 6.54 17.97
CA PRO A 21 -13.49 7.73 17.85
C PRO A 21 -14.07 8.09 19.23
N GLY A 22 -13.95 9.36 19.66
CA GLY A 22 -14.58 9.89 20.88
C GLY A 22 -13.64 10.30 22.02
N LYS A 23 -12.33 10.04 21.97
CA LYS A 23 -11.39 10.62 22.95
C LYS A 23 -10.92 12.01 22.50
N GLU A 24 -11.05 13.01 23.38
CA GLU A 24 -10.50 14.35 23.19
C GLU A 24 -8.99 14.25 22.95
N VAL A 25 -8.51 14.78 21.83
CA VAL A 25 -7.08 14.88 21.58
C VAL A 25 -6.54 16.05 22.38
N VAL A 26 -5.53 15.82 23.21
CA VAL A 26 -4.78 16.88 23.89
C VAL A 26 -3.45 17.09 23.19
N ASP A 27 -3.07 18.33 22.87
CA ASP A 27 -1.73 18.67 22.39
C ASP A 27 -0.73 18.41 23.53
N PRO A 28 0.18 17.42 23.42
CA PRO A 28 1.08 17.07 24.52
C PRO A 28 2.12 18.15 24.83
N ARG A 29 2.30 19.15 23.96
CA ARG A 29 3.21 20.30 24.21
C ARG A 29 2.53 21.41 24.99
N THR A 30 1.23 21.61 24.79
CA THR A 30 0.50 22.75 25.37
C THR A 30 -0.55 22.36 26.40
N GLY A 31 -0.88 21.06 26.52
CA GLY A 31 -1.98 20.55 27.34
C GLY A 31 -3.36 20.99 26.86
N ARG A 32 -3.47 21.65 25.70
CA ARG A 32 -4.75 22.15 25.19
C ARG A 32 -5.50 21.05 24.46
N ILE A 33 -6.78 20.91 24.78
CA ILE A 33 -7.71 20.06 24.04
C ILE A 33 -7.83 20.60 22.62
N ILE A 34 -7.41 19.80 21.63
CA ILE A 34 -7.60 20.07 20.21
C ILE A 34 -9.05 19.71 19.86
N LYS A 35 -9.95 20.70 19.97
CA LYS A 35 -11.32 20.59 19.46
C LYS A 35 -11.31 20.66 17.93
N VAL A 36 -11.24 19.52 17.26
CA VAL A 36 -11.23 19.48 15.80
C VAL A 36 -12.67 19.35 15.26
N LYS A 37 -13.28 20.46 14.84
CA LYS A 37 -14.33 20.43 13.82
C LYS A 37 -13.61 20.35 12.48
N ARG A 38 -13.53 19.16 11.90
CA ARG A 38 -12.77 18.88 10.66
C ARG A 38 -13.73 18.90 9.50
N GLU A 39 -14.06 20.08 8.99
CA GLU A 39 -15.03 20.21 7.91
C GLU A 39 -14.32 20.46 6.57
N THR A 40 -13.11 21.03 6.59
CA THR A 40 -12.38 21.42 5.37
C THR A 40 -10.87 21.08 5.40
N PRO A 41 -10.20 20.94 4.24
CA PRO A 41 -8.74 20.87 4.17
C PRO A 41 -8.03 22.06 4.83
N ASP A 42 -8.66 23.24 4.82
CA ASP A 42 -8.12 24.44 5.45
C ASP A 42 -8.08 24.34 6.98
N ASP A 43 -9.04 23.64 7.59
CA ASP A 43 -9.03 23.35 9.04
C ASP A 43 -7.81 22.52 9.42
N TYR A 44 -7.50 21.49 8.63
CA TYR A 44 -6.29 20.69 8.82
C TYR A 44 -5.02 21.53 8.60
N LEU A 45 -4.95 22.31 7.50
CA LEU A 45 -3.80 23.15 7.22
C LEU A 45 -3.52 24.15 8.35
N ASN A 46 -4.56 24.69 9.00
CA ASN A 46 -4.41 25.60 10.13
C ASN A 46 -3.82 24.92 11.37
N VAL A 47 -4.23 23.69 11.69
CA VAL A 47 -3.64 22.90 12.80
C VAL A 47 -2.19 22.51 12.50
N LEU A 48 -1.86 22.31 11.22
CA LEU A 48 -0.53 21.92 10.76
C LEU A 48 0.44 23.10 10.54
N LYS A 49 -0.03 24.35 10.65
CA LYS A 49 0.83 25.52 10.48
C LYS A 49 2.01 25.45 11.45
N PRO A 50 3.26 25.53 10.97
CA PRO A 50 4.42 25.57 11.85
C PRO A 50 4.28 26.76 12.80
N ILE A 51 4.39 26.49 14.10
CA ILE A 51 4.47 27.57 15.08
C ILE A 51 5.83 28.24 14.87
N LYS A 52 5.84 29.52 14.51
CA LYS A 52 7.07 30.31 14.38
C LYS A 52 7.78 30.32 15.74
N GLY A 53 8.94 29.68 15.81
CA GLY A 53 9.85 29.70 16.97
C GLY A 53 11.30 29.90 16.52
N PRO A 54 12.22 30.21 17.45
CA PRO A 54 13.63 30.52 17.16
C PRO A 54 14.49 29.31 16.72
N LYS A 55 13.90 28.12 16.58
CA LYS A 55 14.56 26.90 16.07
C LYS A 55 13.89 26.46 14.76
N ARG A 56 14.60 25.66 13.95
CA ARG A 56 14.15 25.13 12.63
C ARG A 56 12.64 24.82 12.64
N MET A 57 11.96 25.07 11.51
CA MET A 57 10.57 24.64 11.29
C MET A 57 10.42 23.17 11.70
N GLU A 58 9.86 22.93 12.88
CA GLU A 58 9.52 21.60 13.37
C GLU A 58 8.02 21.43 13.18
N PHE A 59 7.63 20.49 12.31
CA PHE A 59 6.30 19.91 12.38
C PHE A 59 6.10 19.30 13.76
N ASN A 60 4.90 19.39 14.33
CA ASN A 60 4.60 18.75 15.60
C ASN A 60 4.60 17.22 15.40
N PRO A 61 5.62 16.47 15.85
CA PRO A 61 5.65 15.02 15.68
C PRO A 61 4.56 14.32 16.51
N TYR A 62 3.88 15.07 17.39
CA TYR A 62 2.81 14.58 18.25
C TYR A 62 1.42 14.86 17.70
N LEU A 63 1.26 15.23 16.42
CA LEU A 63 -0.05 15.17 15.79
C LEU A 63 -0.52 13.71 15.85
N PRO A 64 -1.63 13.41 16.55
CA PRO A 64 -2.19 12.07 16.56
C PRO A 64 -2.39 11.57 15.14
N LYS A 65 -2.17 10.29 14.88
CA LYS A 65 -2.40 9.68 13.57
C LYS A 65 -3.84 9.88 13.08
N THR A 66 -4.79 9.95 14.01
CA THR A 66 -6.18 10.28 13.72
C THR A 66 -6.37 11.70 13.19
N LEU A 67 -5.43 12.63 13.43
CA LEU A 67 -5.39 14.03 12.98
C LEU A 67 -4.63 14.22 11.66
N THR A 68 -4.03 13.17 11.11
CA THR A 68 -3.37 13.24 9.79
C THR A 68 -4.43 13.49 8.72
N PRO A 69 -4.23 14.46 7.81
CA PRO A 69 -5.14 14.63 6.69
C PRO A 69 -5.24 13.34 5.88
N LYS A 70 -6.46 12.96 5.46
CA LYS A 70 -6.69 11.91 4.47
C LYS A 70 -6.90 12.54 3.08
N GLY A 71 -6.66 11.75 2.03
CA GLY A 71 -7.02 12.13 0.66
C GLY A 71 -6.36 13.42 0.19
N TYR A 72 -7.13 14.22 -0.54
CA TYR A 72 -6.67 15.48 -1.12
C TYR A 72 -6.03 16.47 -0.14
N ALA A 73 -6.43 16.46 1.14
CA ALA A 73 -5.82 17.33 2.14
C ALA A 73 -4.37 16.90 2.44
N LYS A 74 -4.07 15.59 2.41
CA LYS A 74 -2.72 15.04 2.48
C LYS A 74 -1.91 15.48 1.26
N PHE A 75 -2.49 15.38 0.06
CA PHE A 75 -1.91 15.90 -1.18
C PHE A 75 -1.52 17.38 -1.05
N LYS A 76 -2.44 18.28 -0.67
CA LYS A 76 -2.15 19.72 -0.51
C LYS A 76 -0.98 19.96 0.45
N LEU A 77 -0.93 19.24 1.57
CA LEU A 77 0.16 19.36 2.54
C LEU A 77 1.50 18.94 1.93
N MET A 78 1.54 17.77 1.29
CA MET A 78 2.75 17.23 0.67
C MET A 78 3.24 18.13 -0.48
N MET A 79 2.33 18.65 -1.30
CA MET A 79 2.67 19.55 -2.41
C MET A 79 3.18 20.91 -1.92
N ASN A 80 2.70 21.39 -0.76
CA ASN A 80 3.25 22.60 -0.14
C ASN A 80 4.70 22.40 0.33
N VAL A 81 5.04 21.22 0.85
CA VAL A 81 6.43 20.89 1.21
C VAL A 81 7.30 20.78 -0.04
N ALA A 82 6.81 20.08 -1.07
CA ALA A 82 7.53 19.93 -2.33
C ALA A 82 7.79 21.26 -3.04
N SER A 83 6.77 22.12 -3.11
CA SER A 83 6.87 23.45 -3.73
C SER A 83 7.96 24.31 -3.08
N LYS A 84 8.11 24.26 -1.75
CA LYS A 84 9.19 24.99 -1.05
C LYS A 84 10.59 24.48 -1.40
N GLN A 85 10.75 23.17 -1.60
CA GLN A 85 12.02 22.59 -2.01
C GLN A 85 12.36 22.98 -3.46
N TYR A 86 11.37 22.93 -4.35
CA TYR A 86 11.50 23.45 -5.72
C TYR A 86 11.90 24.93 -5.74
N GLU A 87 11.21 25.80 -4.99
CA GLU A 87 11.56 27.23 -4.88
C GLU A 87 12.99 27.45 -4.37
N THR A 88 13.43 26.64 -3.39
CA THR A 88 14.80 26.71 -2.86
C THR A 88 15.83 26.33 -3.92
N LEU A 89 15.57 25.27 -4.69
CA LEU A 89 16.43 24.83 -5.80
C LEU A 89 16.51 25.91 -6.89
N VAL A 90 15.36 26.42 -7.35
CA VAL A 90 15.28 27.46 -8.39
C VAL A 90 16.04 28.71 -7.94
N LYS A 91 15.86 29.16 -6.70
CA LYS A 91 16.58 30.33 -6.16
C LYS A 91 18.10 30.13 -6.17
N ARG A 92 18.58 28.92 -5.81
CA ARG A 92 20.01 28.59 -5.86
C ARG A 92 20.54 28.67 -7.30
N LEU A 93 19.87 28.00 -8.24
CA LEU A 93 20.28 27.95 -9.65
C LEU A 93 20.29 29.34 -10.31
N LYS A 94 19.30 30.19 -10.01
CA LYS A 94 19.30 31.59 -10.47
C LYS A 94 20.49 32.40 -9.93
N THR A 95 20.84 32.17 -8.66
CA THR A 95 21.99 32.84 -8.03
C THR A 95 23.30 32.41 -8.69
N GLU A 96 23.42 31.11 -8.99
CA GLU A 96 24.59 30.51 -9.64
C GLU A 96 24.63 30.74 -11.16
N ARG A 97 23.52 31.18 -11.77
CA ARG A 97 23.33 31.34 -13.22
C ARG A 97 23.61 30.05 -14.00
N THR A 98 23.22 28.93 -13.43
CA THR A 98 23.38 27.59 -14.00
C THR A 98 22.03 27.00 -14.36
N LEU A 99 22.00 26.21 -15.43
CA LEU A 99 20.84 25.36 -15.73
C LEU A 99 20.97 24.07 -14.94
N TRP A 100 19.86 23.56 -14.43
CA TRP A 100 19.87 22.32 -13.69
C TRP A 100 20.20 21.15 -14.60
N GLU A 101 21.00 20.25 -14.06
CA GLU A 101 21.27 18.95 -14.60
C GLU A 101 20.87 17.94 -13.54
N ASP A 102 19.92 17.07 -13.88
CA ASP A 102 19.34 16.13 -12.94
C ASP A 102 20.38 15.06 -12.55
N PRO A 103 20.85 15.05 -11.28
CA PRO A 103 21.87 14.10 -10.86
C PRO A 103 21.33 12.67 -10.76
N ASP A 104 20.02 12.50 -10.60
CA ASP A 104 19.39 11.18 -10.42
C ASP A 104 18.95 10.54 -11.75
N PHE A 105 18.75 11.37 -12.78
CA PHE A 105 18.35 10.94 -14.11
C PHE A 105 19.22 11.60 -15.19
N PRO A 106 20.52 11.27 -15.22
CA PRO A 106 21.47 11.93 -16.10
C PRO A 106 21.15 11.66 -17.57
N ALA A 107 21.35 12.69 -18.41
CA ALA A 107 21.14 12.67 -19.85
C ALA A 107 22.17 11.77 -20.58
N ASN A 108 22.08 10.46 -20.39
CA ASN A 108 22.93 9.43 -21.00
C ASN A 108 22.16 8.11 -21.22
N ASP A 109 22.84 7.10 -21.75
CA ASP A 109 22.23 5.81 -22.12
C ASP A 109 21.54 5.09 -20.95
N LYS A 110 21.92 5.36 -19.68
CA LYS A 110 21.25 4.74 -18.52
C LYS A 110 19.81 5.22 -18.35
N ALA A 111 19.52 6.48 -18.69
CA ALA A 111 18.18 7.04 -18.64
C ALA A 111 17.28 6.45 -19.75
N ILE A 112 17.86 6.03 -20.87
CA ILE A 112 17.15 5.33 -21.94
C ILE A 112 16.86 3.88 -21.54
N GLY A 113 17.86 3.17 -21.02
CA GLY A 113 17.76 1.74 -20.72
C GLY A 113 17.96 0.86 -21.96
N ASN A 114 17.66 -0.44 -21.83
CA ASN A 114 17.87 -1.41 -22.90
C ASN A 114 16.61 -1.51 -23.79
N LEU A 115 16.69 -1.01 -25.03
CA LEU A 115 15.64 -1.08 -26.04
C LEU A 115 16.14 -1.92 -27.24
N PRO A 116 15.86 -3.24 -27.30
CA PRO A 116 16.47 -4.15 -28.28
C PRO A 116 16.25 -3.76 -29.75
N ASP A 117 15.07 -3.20 -30.06
CA ASP A 117 14.68 -2.83 -31.43
C ASP A 117 15.09 -1.40 -31.81
N PHE A 118 15.59 -0.61 -30.87
CA PHE A 118 15.98 0.77 -31.10
C PHE A 118 17.48 0.88 -31.42
N ARG A 119 17.81 1.09 -32.71
CA ARG A 119 19.21 1.16 -33.20
C ARG A 119 19.71 2.57 -33.47
N GLU A 120 18.86 3.58 -33.33
CA GLU A 120 19.24 4.96 -33.64
C GLU A 120 20.14 5.54 -32.54
N ARG A 121 21.03 6.46 -32.91
CA ARG A 121 21.86 7.19 -31.94
C ARG A 121 21.08 8.37 -31.38
N ILE A 122 21.23 8.61 -30.08
CA ILE A 122 20.50 9.65 -29.34
C ILE A 122 21.46 10.77 -28.96
N GLU A 123 20.99 12.01 -29.09
CA GLU A 123 21.56 13.19 -28.45
C GLU A 123 20.55 13.74 -27.44
N TRP A 124 21.01 14.45 -26.41
CA TRP A 124 20.13 15.07 -25.43
C TRP A 124 20.16 16.58 -25.63
N LYS A 125 18.99 17.17 -25.89
CA LYS A 125 18.84 18.62 -26.15
C LYS A 125 17.72 19.22 -25.32
N ARG A 126 17.90 20.44 -24.84
CA ARG A 126 16.84 21.23 -24.20
C ARG A 126 15.84 21.73 -25.25
N PRO A 127 14.60 22.06 -24.89
CA PRO A 127 13.55 22.39 -25.86
C PRO A 127 13.92 23.57 -26.76
N HIS A 128 14.59 24.59 -26.21
CA HIS A 128 15.04 25.76 -26.98
C HIS A 128 16.19 25.46 -27.96
N GLU A 129 16.95 24.37 -27.76
CA GLU A 129 17.98 23.88 -28.70
C GLU A 129 17.36 23.08 -29.85
N ILE A 130 16.17 22.51 -29.62
CA ILE A 130 15.38 21.77 -30.61
C ILE A 130 14.59 22.76 -31.48
N ASN A 131 13.84 23.66 -30.84
CA ASN A 131 13.06 24.71 -31.47
C ASN A 131 13.21 26.04 -30.69
N PRO A 132 13.75 27.12 -31.29
CA PRO A 132 13.91 28.42 -30.63
C PRO A 132 12.59 29.02 -30.08
N ASN A 133 11.45 28.61 -30.62
CA ASN A 133 10.12 29.06 -30.19
C ASN A 133 9.47 28.16 -29.14
N ALA A 134 10.21 27.20 -28.56
CA ALA A 134 9.71 26.27 -27.56
C ALA A 134 8.91 26.95 -26.44
N LYS A 135 7.81 26.31 -26.08
CA LYS A 135 6.88 26.65 -25.01
C LYS A 135 6.54 25.38 -24.25
N PHE A 136 6.19 25.55 -22.98
CA PHE A 136 5.67 24.43 -22.21
C PHE A 136 4.30 24.02 -22.75
N PHE A 137 3.37 24.98 -22.86
CA PHE A 137 2.08 24.85 -23.54
C PHE A 137 1.99 25.78 -24.77
N ALA A 138 1.40 25.30 -25.86
CA ALA A 138 1.10 26.05 -27.08
C ALA A 138 -0.42 26.05 -27.34
N GLY A 139 -1.16 26.93 -26.64
CA GLY A 139 -2.63 27.00 -26.76
C GLY A 139 -3.39 26.28 -25.64
N GLY A 140 -2.66 25.77 -24.64
CA GLY A 140 -3.22 24.99 -23.53
C GLY A 140 -3.03 23.50 -23.78
N ALA A 141 -3.15 22.70 -22.73
CA ALA A 141 -3.03 21.25 -22.87
C ALA A 141 -4.24 20.67 -23.62
N SER A 142 -3.95 19.82 -24.58
CA SER A 142 -4.93 19.13 -25.38
C SER A 142 -4.51 17.69 -25.63
N ARG A 143 -5.51 16.86 -25.89
CA ARG A 143 -5.34 15.46 -26.29
C ARG A 143 -4.61 15.29 -27.63
N PHE A 144 -4.44 16.38 -28.40
CA PHE A 144 -3.73 16.44 -29.67
C PHE A 144 -2.21 16.69 -29.52
N ASP A 145 -1.75 16.96 -28.29
CA ASP A 145 -0.34 17.26 -27.99
C ASP A 145 0.48 15.98 -27.75
N ILE A 146 -0.11 14.81 -28.05
CA ILE A 146 0.37 13.49 -27.64
C ILE A 146 0.39 12.59 -28.87
N GLU A 147 1.58 12.42 -29.42
CA GLU A 147 1.91 11.42 -30.43
C GLU A 147 2.95 10.46 -29.90
N GLN A 148 2.79 9.18 -30.23
CA GLN A 148 3.70 8.13 -29.81
C GLN A 148 5.01 8.19 -30.61
N GLY A 149 6.12 8.08 -29.90
CA GLY A 149 7.43 7.95 -30.52
C GLY A 149 7.83 6.49 -30.71
N ALA A 150 9.11 6.20 -30.53
CA ALA A 150 9.68 4.87 -30.74
C ALA A 150 9.49 3.88 -29.56
N LEU A 151 8.72 4.25 -28.53
CA LEU A 151 8.51 3.46 -27.32
C LEU A 151 7.11 2.82 -27.32
N GLY A 152 7.02 1.59 -26.82
CA GLY A 152 5.76 0.83 -26.71
C GLY A 152 4.97 1.17 -25.44
N ASP A 153 4.69 2.46 -25.22
CA ASP A 153 4.02 2.98 -24.03
C ASP A 153 2.66 3.62 -24.32
N CYS A 154 1.99 3.18 -25.39
CA CYS A 154 0.65 3.61 -25.79
C CYS A 154 -0.39 3.61 -24.64
N TRP A 155 -0.23 2.70 -23.67
CA TRP A 155 -1.02 2.61 -22.44
C TRP A 155 -0.96 3.89 -21.59
N LEU A 156 0.22 4.52 -21.50
CA LEU A 156 0.41 5.79 -20.79
C LEU A 156 -0.19 6.94 -21.61
N LEU A 157 0.12 6.99 -22.91
CA LEU A 157 -0.33 8.07 -23.81
C LEU A 157 -1.86 8.17 -23.85
N ALA A 158 -2.56 7.04 -23.93
CA ALA A 158 -4.02 7.01 -23.91
C ALA A 158 -4.61 7.64 -22.65
N VAL A 159 -4.00 7.39 -21.49
CA VAL A 159 -4.44 7.97 -20.22
C VAL A 159 -4.07 9.44 -20.12
N VAL A 160 -2.85 9.83 -20.49
CA VAL A 160 -2.42 11.24 -20.51
C VAL A 160 -3.35 12.07 -21.40
N ALA A 161 -3.71 11.54 -22.58
CA ALA A 161 -4.68 12.17 -23.47
C ALA A 161 -6.07 12.25 -22.84
N SER A 162 -6.50 11.21 -22.14
CA SER A 162 -7.79 11.19 -21.43
C SER A 162 -7.84 12.27 -20.34
N ILE A 163 -6.83 12.34 -19.47
CA ILE A 163 -6.81 13.31 -18.36
C ILE A 163 -6.67 14.76 -18.84
N SER A 164 -6.03 14.99 -20.00
CA SER A 164 -5.87 16.35 -20.56
C SER A 164 -7.21 17.04 -20.85
N GLY A 165 -8.27 16.26 -21.10
CA GLY A 165 -9.64 16.76 -21.25
C GLY A 165 -10.32 17.16 -19.92
N TYR A 166 -9.68 16.92 -18.78
CA TYR A 166 -10.23 17.14 -17.45
C TYR A 166 -9.29 18.01 -16.60
N PRO A 167 -9.44 19.35 -16.65
CA PRO A 167 -8.48 20.29 -16.04
C PRO A 167 -8.16 20.02 -14.56
N GLN A 168 -9.15 19.57 -13.77
CA GLN A 168 -8.95 19.30 -12.34
C GLN A 168 -7.97 18.14 -12.08
N LEU A 169 -7.97 17.11 -12.93
CA LEU A 169 -7.01 15.99 -12.84
C LEU A 169 -5.69 16.38 -13.49
N PHE A 170 -5.76 17.02 -14.67
CA PHE A 170 -4.59 17.43 -15.41
C PHE A 170 -3.68 18.38 -14.61
N ASP A 171 -4.27 19.41 -13.99
CA ASP A 171 -3.53 20.41 -13.20
C ASP A 171 -2.87 19.82 -11.95
N GLN A 172 -3.37 18.68 -11.45
CA GLN A 172 -2.73 17.96 -10.35
C GLN A 172 -1.43 17.32 -10.79
N VAL A 173 -1.40 16.73 -11.99
CA VAL A 173 -0.22 16.07 -12.57
C VAL A 173 0.76 17.09 -13.15
N VAL A 174 0.24 18.11 -13.85
CA VAL A 174 1.02 19.09 -14.61
C VAL A 174 0.77 20.50 -14.04
N PRO A 175 1.61 20.97 -13.11
CA PRO A 175 1.56 22.35 -12.64
C PRO A 175 1.65 23.33 -13.82
N LYS A 176 0.73 24.30 -13.87
CA LYS A 176 0.61 25.28 -14.97
C LYS A 176 1.72 26.32 -15.00
N ASP A 177 2.40 26.54 -13.89
CA ASP A 177 3.37 27.61 -13.67
C ASP A 177 4.78 27.21 -14.09
N GLN A 178 4.94 26.81 -15.36
CA GLN A 178 6.21 26.32 -15.90
C GLN A 178 6.57 27.01 -17.23
N GLU A 179 7.78 27.56 -17.29
CA GLU A 179 8.30 28.25 -18.47
C GLU A 179 9.60 27.60 -18.95
N LEU A 180 9.75 27.45 -20.27
CA LEU A 180 10.95 26.87 -20.90
C LEU A 180 11.95 27.93 -21.42
N LYS A 181 11.71 29.20 -21.11
CA LYS A 181 12.55 30.35 -21.46
C LYS A 181 12.22 31.54 -20.56
N GLY A 182 13.05 32.58 -20.59
CA GLY A 182 12.82 33.82 -19.83
C GLY A 182 13.65 33.90 -18.55
N PRO A 183 13.47 34.96 -17.75
CA PRO A 183 14.29 35.22 -16.57
C PRO A 183 14.09 34.19 -15.44
N GLU A 184 12.95 33.50 -15.44
CA GLU A 184 12.61 32.49 -14.45
C GLU A 184 13.16 31.10 -14.79
N TYR A 185 13.58 30.90 -16.04
CA TYR A 185 14.05 29.63 -16.57
C TYR A 185 15.41 29.21 -15.99
N VAL A 186 15.43 28.03 -15.37
CA VAL A 186 16.65 27.38 -14.83
C VAL A 186 16.78 25.93 -15.27
N GLY A 187 16.04 25.51 -16.31
CA GLY A 187 16.07 24.14 -16.83
C GLY A 187 15.54 23.07 -15.88
N VAL A 188 14.70 23.44 -14.90
CA VAL A 188 13.99 22.51 -13.98
C VAL A 188 12.51 22.51 -14.35
N VAL A 189 11.95 21.32 -14.50
CA VAL A 189 10.53 21.07 -14.76
C VAL A 189 10.01 20.10 -13.69
N ARG A 190 8.74 20.23 -13.31
CA ARG A 190 8.09 19.43 -12.27
C ARG A 190 6.79 18.81 -12.74
N PHE A 191 6.57 17.58 -12.31
CA PHE A 191 5.32 16.83 -12.49
C PHE A 191 4.95 16.15 -11.19
N ARG A 192 3.70 15.70 -11.08
CA ARG A 192 3.21 15.00 -9.89
C ARG A 192 2.56 13.69 -10.31
N PHE A 193 2.91 12.63 -9.60
CA PHE A 193 2.35 11.30 -9.83
C PHE A 193 1.89 10.73 -8.51
N TRP A 194 0.75 10.07 -8.53
CA TRP A 194 0.32 9.26 -7.41
C TRP A 194 1.14 7.98 -7.37
N ARG A 195 1.76 7.69 -6.22
CA ARG A 195 2.57 6.50 -6.01
C ARG A 195 2.17 5.87 -4.69
N PHE A 196 1.55 4.69 -4.80
CA PHE A 196 1.33 3.80 -3.67
C PHE A 196 0.71 4.50 -2.45
N GLY A 197 -0.39 5.23 -2.66
CA GLY A 197 -1.14 5.92 -1.58
C GLY A 197 -0.67 7.34 -1.25
N HIS A 198 0.21 7.93 -2.04
CA HIS A 198 0.61 9.32 -1.87
C HIS A 198 1.08 9.97 -3.19
N TRP A 199 0.77 11.25 -3.34
CA TRP A 199 1.26 12.05 -4.46
C TRP A 199 2.72 12.48 -4.25
N VAL A 200 3.53 12.29 -5.28
CA VAL A 200 4.95 12.60 -5.32
C VAL A 200 5.20 13.65 -6.38
N GLU A 201 5.89 14.74 -6.03
CA GLU A 201 6.43 15.70 -7.00
C GLU A 201 7.80 15.19 -7.51
N VAL A 202 7.92 15.07 -8.83
CA VAL A 202 9.12 14.62 -9.54
C VAL A 202 9.70 15.81 -10.29
N LEU A 203 10.94 16.17 -9.94
CA LEU A 203 11.72 17.16 -10.66
C LEU A 203 12.57 16.48 -11.74
N ILE A 204 12.59 17.04 -12.94
CA ILE A 204 13.49 16.66 -14.04
C ILE A 204 14.19 17.89 -14.62
N ASP A 205 15.35 17.70 -15.24
CA ASP A 205 15.83 18.70 -16.20
C ASP A 205 15.06 18.59 -17.53
N ASP A 206 15.11 19.62 -18.36
CA ASP A 206 14.37 19.67 -19.62
C ASP A 206 15.12 19.07 -20.83
N ARG A 207 16.28 18.42 -20.65
CA ARG A 207 16.97 17.76 -21.77
C ARG A 207 16.15 16.56 -22.24
N LEU A 208 15.81 16.50 -23.52
CA LEU A 208 15.02 15.42 -24.12
C LEU A 208 15.85 14.59 -25.12
N PRO A 209 15.59 13.29 -25.25
CA PRO A 209 16.18 12.43 -26.28
C PRO A 209 15.75 12.87 -27.69
N VAL A 210 16.72 13.24 -28.52
CA VAL A 210 16.54 13.52 -29.94
C VAL A 210 17.35 12.57 -30.79
N ARG A 211 16.88 12.30 -32.01
CA ARG A 211 17.63 11.55 -33.00
C ARG A 211 18.91 12.31 -33.36
N GLN A 212 20.07 11.66 -33.29
CA GLN A 212 21.37 12.29 -33.55
C GLN A 212 21.39 13.04 -34.90
N GLY A 213 21.89 14.28 -34.87
CA GLY A 213 21.98 15.13 -36.05
C GLY A 213 20.64 15.68 -36.54
N ARG A 214 19.54 15.40 -35.82
CA ARG A 214 18.20 15.93 -36.07
C ARG A 214 17.71 16.71 -34.84
N ASN A 215 16.68 17.51 -35.06
CA ASN A 215 15.92 18.19 -34.00
C ASN A 215 14.52 17.55 -33.87
N THR A 216 14.48 16.22 -33.94
CA THR A 216 13.25 15.42 -33.84
C THR A 216 13.34 14.55 -32.59
N LEU A 217 12.34 14.66 -31.72
CA LEU A 217 12.21 13.83 -30.52
C LEU A 217 12.12 12.35 -30.88
N VAL A 218 12.62 11.50 -29.98
CA VAL A 218 12.59 10.04 -30.15
C VAL A 218 11.29 9.43 -29.64
N PHE A 219 10.78 9.95 -28.53
CA PHE A 219 9.65 9.41 -27.77
C PHE A 219 8.40 10.30 -27.91
N MET A 220 7.52 10.36 -26.90
CA MET A 220 6.29 11.15 -26.93
C MET A 220 6.57 12.61 -27.33
N HIS A 221 5.75 13.14 -28.24
CA HIS A 221 5.87 14.53 -28.72
C HIS A 221 4.52 15.10 -29.15
N SER A 222 4.45 16.42 -29.31
CA SER A 222 3.27 17.10 -29.86
C SER A 222 3.40 17.24 -31.38
N ASN A 223 2.24 17.28 -32.05
CA ASN A 223 2.14 17.71 -33.44
C ASN A 223 2.55 19.17 -33.64
N ASP A 224 2.37 20.02 -32.61
CA ASP A 224 2.94 21.38 -32.61
C ASP A 224 4.43 21.28 -32.22
N PRO A 225 5.37 21.57 -33.15
CA PRO A 225 6.80 21.45 -32.88
C PRO A 225 7.31 22.49 -31.86
N THR A 226 6.46 23.40 -31.37
CA THR A 226 6.78 24.39 -30.34
C THR A 226 6.35 23.96 -28.94
N GLU A 227 5.64 22.83 -28.77
CA GLU A 227 5.09 22.38 -27.50
C GLU A 227 5.80 21.14 -26.94
N PHE A 228 6.06 21.12 -25.62
CA PHE A 228 6.96 20.13 -25.01
C PHE A 228 6.46 19.52 -23.69
N TRP A 229 5.30 19.91 -23.14
CA TRP A 229 4.85 19.40 -21.85
C TRP A 229 4.67 17.87 -21.83
N SER A 230 4.17 17.28 -22.93
CA SER A 230 3.90 15.83 -23.04
C SER A 230 5.20 15.02 -23.03
N ALA A 231 6.18 15.43 -23.84
CA ALA A 231 7.53 14.85 -23.85
C ALA A 231 8.23 14.93 -22.47
N LEU A 232 8.05 16.05 -21.76
CA LEU A 232 8.61 16.25 -20.43
C LEU A 232 7.88 15.41 -19.36
N LEU A 233 6.57 15.21 -19.49
CA LEU A 233 5.79 14.34 -18.61
C LEU A 233 6.28 12.90 -18.72
N GLU A 234 6.42 12.40 -19.95
CA GLU A 234 6.95 11.06 -20.23
C GLU A 234 8.35 10.88 -19.62
N LYS A 235 9.22 11.88 -19.76
CA LYS A 235 10.55 11.88 -19.10
C LYS A 235 10.45 11.76 -17.58
N ALA A 236 9.56 12.53 -16.94
CA ALA A 236 9.39 12.48 -15.50
C ALA A 236 8.86 11.11 -15.04
N TYR A 237 7.97 10.51 -15.82
CA TYR A 237 7.46 9.17 -15.56
C TYR A 237 8.52 8.07 -15.80
N ALA A 238 9.38 8.24 -16.81
CA ALA A 238 10.55 7.38 -17.04
C ALA A 238 11.54 7.46 -15.87
N LYS A 239 11.82 8.66 -15.35
CA LYS A 239 12.63 8.85 -14.13
C LYS A 239 12.03 8.11 -12.94
N LEU A 240 10.72 8.23 -12.75
CA LEU A 240 10.02 7.60 -11.62
C LEU A 240 10.11 6.07 -11.64
N ASN A 241 10.13 5.48 -12.85
CA ASN A 241 10.24 4.03 -13.06
C ASN A 241 11.68 3.54 -13.29
N GLY A 242 12.65 4.45 -13.41
CA GLY A 242 14.10 4.18 -13.49
C GLY A 242 14.74 4.49 -14.84
N CYS A 243 14.06 4.24 -15.97
CA CYS A 243 14.50 4.58 -17.33
C CYS A 243 13.31 4.52 -18.32
N TYR A 244 13.49 5.02 -19.54
CA TYR A 244 12.46 4.94 -20.60
C TYR A 244 12.10 3.51 -20.96
N ALA A 245 13.09 2.60 -21.04
CA ALA A 245 12.85 1.19 -21.37
C ALA A 245 11.86 0.48 -20.42
N HIS A 246 11.78 0.90 -19.16
CA HIS A 246 10.82 0.34 -18.19
C HIS A 246 9.36 0.75 -18.45
N LEU A 247 9.11 1.73 -19.33
CA LEU A 247 7.77 2.12 -19.75
C LEU A 247 7.25 1.29 -20.93
N SER A 248 8.13 0.53 -21.60
CA SER A 248 7.74 -0.39 -22.66
C SER A 248 6.89 -1.52 -22.07
N GLY A 249 5.61 -1.55 -22.44
CA GLY A 249 4.64 -2.48 -21.87
C GLY A 249 4.09 -2.06 -20.49
N GLY A 250 2.76 -2.00 -20.43
CA GLY A 250 1.98 -1.71 -19.23
C GLY A 250 0.49 -1.76 -19.53
N SER A 251 -0.34 -1.54 -18.52
CA SER A 251 -1.80 -1.47 -18.68
C SER A 251 -2.31 -0.05 -18.45
N GLN A 252 -3.47 0.30 -19.03
CA GLN A 252 -4.03 1.64 -18.78
C GLN A 252 -4.41 1.79 -17.31
N SER A 253 -4.78 0.70 -16.63
CA SER A 253 -5.00 0.71 -15.18
C SER A 253 -3.81 1.30 -14.43
N GLU A 254 -2.58 0.91 -14.79
CA GLU A 254 -1.39 1.43 -14.12
C GLU A 254 -1.23 2.94 -14.27
N ALA A 255 -1.41 3.44 -15.50
CA ALA A 255 -1.29 4.86 -15.78
C ALA A 255 -2.46 5.66 -15.18
N MET A 256 -3.69 5.15 -15.22
CA MET A 256 -4.86 5.80 -14.62
C MET A 256 -4.66 6.01 -13.13
N GLU A 257 -4.14 5.01 -12.42
CA GLU A 257 -3.87 5.13 -10.98
C GLU A 257 -2.74 6.11 -10.71
N ASP A 258 -1.62 6.02 -11.43
CA ASP A 258 -0.45 6.88 -11.20
C ASP A 258 -0.72 8.35 -11.56
N LEU A 259 -1.71 8.62 -12.42
CA LEU A 259 -2.08 9.97 -12.86
C LEU A 259 -3.30 10.53 -12.15
N THR A 260 -4.01 9.75 -11.33
CA THR A 260 -5.25 10.22 -10.68
C THR A 260 -5.40 9.82 -9.22
N GLY A 261 -4.68 8.83 -8.71
CA GLY A 261 -4.90 8.23 -7.40
C GLY A 261 -6.20 7.42 -7.27
N GLY A 262 -6.96 7.24 -8.36
CA GLY A 262 -8.13 6.38 -8.41
C GLY A 262 -7.78 4.89 -8.36
N ILE A 263 -8.78 4.02 -8.41
CA ILE A 263 -8.65 2.54 -8.38
C ILE A 263 -9.24 1.93 -9.66
N CYS A 264 -8.54 0.98 -10.28
CA CYS A 264 -8.92 0.44 -11.58
C CYS A 264 -9.54 -0.96 -11.52
N LEU A 265 -10.77 -1.10 -12.03
CA LEU A 265 -11.44 -2.38 -12.25
C LEU A 265 -11.28 -2.81 -13.72
N SER A 266 -10.81 -4.04 -13.95
CA SER A 266 -10.76 -4.63 -15.30
C SER A 266 -11.97 -5.53 -15.54
N LEU A 267 -12.66 -5.33 -16.66
CA LEU A 267 -13.81 -6.10 -17.11
C LEU A 267 -13.47 -6.80 -18.43
N GLU A 268 -13.45 -8.12 -18.41
CA GLU A 268 -13.26 -8.93 -19.62
C GLU A 268 -14.53 -8.91 -20.49
N LEU A 269 -14.38 -8.74 -21.80
CA LEU A 269 -15.50 -8.66 -22.75
C LEU A 269 -15.78 -9.97 -23.48
N ASN A 270 -14.91 -10.97 -23.29
CA ASN A 270 -15.10 -12.28 -23.88
C ASN A 270 -16.39 -12.95 -23.36
N GLN A 271 -17.01 -13.80 -24.17
CA GLN A 271 -18.34 -14.36 -23.89
C GLN A 271 -18.42 -15.16 -22.57
N LYS A 272 -17.30 -15.71 -22.07
CA LYS A 272 -17.28 -16.54 -20.86
C LYS A 272 -17.25 -15.70 -19.58
N GLU A 273 -16.57 -14.56 -19.61
CA GLU A 273 -16.30 -13.73 -18.41
C GLU A 273 -17.09 -12.43 -18.38
N ARG A 274 -17.64 -11.99 -19.53
CA ARG A 274 -18.41 -10.76 -19.65
C ARG A 274 -19.63 -10.74 -18.72
N PRO A 275 -19.76 -9.71 -17.85
CA PRO A 275 -20.96 -9.53 -17.03
C PRO A 275 -22.23 -9.48 -17.88
N SER A 276 -23.29 -10.18 -17.46
CA SER A 276 -24.58 -10.18 -18.18
C SER A 276 -25.24 -8.80 -18.21
N ASP A 277 -24.95 -7.97 -17.22
CA ASP A 277 -25.42 -6.61 -16.97
C ASP A 277 -24.40 -5.54 -17.39
N LEU A 278 -23.39 -5.88 -18.21
CA LEU A 278 -22.29 -4.97 -18.59
C LEU A 278 -22.78 -3.59 -19.06
N ILE A 279 -23.81 -3.53 -19.91
CA ILE A 279 -24.32 -2.26 -20.42
C ILE A 279 -24.90 -1.38 -19.29
N ASP A 280 -25.52 -1.98 -18.27
CA ASP A 280 -26.04 -1.25 -17.12
C ASP A 280 -24.91 -0.75 -16.23
N GLN A 281 -23.85 -1.54 -16.04
CA GLN A 281 -22.64 -1.10 -15.35
C GLN A 281 -21.94 0.06 -16.08
N LEU A 282 -21.77 -0.03 -17.41
CA LEU A 282 -21.17 1.03 -18.22
C LEU A 282 -21.95 2.35 -18.14
N LYS A 283 -23.29 2.30 -18.06
CA LYS A 283 -24.12 3.50 -17.82
C LYS A 283 -23.80 4.12 -16.46
N ILE A 284 -23.72 3.29 -15.42
CA ILE A 284 -23.40 3.74 -14.07
C ILE A 284 -22.00 4.37 -14.04
N TYR A 285 -21.00 3.73 -14.63
CA TYR A 285 -19.64 4.30 -14.72
C TYR A 285 -19.59 5.60 -15.52
N ALA A 286 -20.33 5.68 -16.63
CA ALA A 286 -20.49 6.91 -17.39
C ALA A 286 -21.21 8.01 -16.61
N GLN A 287 -21.95 7.70 -15.54
CA GLN A 287 -22.60 8.65 -14.63
C GLN A 287 -21.79 8.93 -13.35
N ARG A 288 -20.73 8.16 -13.07
CA ARG A 288 -19.82 8.36 -11.93
C ARG A 288 -18.51 9.03 -12.35
N CYS A 289 -17.74 9.51 -11.35
CA CYS A 289 -16.37 10.00 -11.56
C CYS A 289 -15.44 8.85 -11.95
N CYS A 290 -15.59 8.33 -13.17
CA CYS A 290 -14.75 7.27 -13.71
C CYS A 290 -14.05 7.71 -15.00
N LEU A 291 -12.80 7.29 -15.17
CA LEU A 291 -12.15 7.21 -16.47
C LEU A 291 -12.33 5.79 -17.00
N MET A 292 -12.57 5.63 -18.30
CA MET A 292 -12.72 4.32 -18.92
C MET A 292 -11.77 4.20 -20.10
N GLY A 293 -11.02 3.11 -20.12
CA GLY A 293 -10.16 2.68 -21.21
C GLY A 293 -10.62 1.33 -21.73
N CYS A 294 -10.24 1.00 -22.95
CA CYS A 294 -10.48 -0.31 -23.54
C CYS A 294 -9.35 -0.68 -24.49
N SER A 295 -9.18 -1.97 -24.76
CA SER A 295 -8.16 -2.46 -25.68
C SER A 295 -8.61 -3.74 -26.37
N ILE A 296 -7.91 -4.06 -27.45
CA ILE A 296 -8.09 -5.27 -28.25
C ILE A 296 -6.84 -6.12 -28.05
N ASP A 297 -6.99 -7.35 -27.60
CA ASP A 297 -5.86 -8.27 -27.45
C ASP A 297 -5.39 -8.73 -28.84
N SER A 298 -4.11 -8.55 -29.12
CA SER A 298 -3.46 -9.06 -30.34
C SER A 298 -2.04 -9.54 -30.02
N SER A 299 -1.60 -10.58 -30.74
CA SER A 299 -0.22 -11.08 -30.68
C SER A 299 0.77 -10.16 -31.39
N VAL A 300 0.28 -9.21 -32.20
CA VAL A 300 1.09 -8.25 -32.94
C VAL A 300 0.85 -6.86 -32.34
N MET A 301 1.91 -6.21 -31.89
CA MET A 301 1.86 -4.85 -31.36
C MET A 301 1.35 -3.88 -32.45
N GLU A 302 0.36 -3.05 -32.09
CA GLU A 302 -0.23 -2.03 -32.98
C GLU A 302 -0.72 -2.58 -34.33
N GLN A 303 -1.34 -3.77 -34.32
CA GLN A 303 -1.85 -4.41 -35.52
C GLN A 303 -3.03 -3.62 -36.12
N LYS A 304 -2.82 -2.96 -37.26
CA LYS A 304 -3.91 -2.32 -38.02
C LYS A 304 -4.86 -3.36 -38.58
N MET A 305 -6.15 -3.25 -38.25
CA MET A 305 -7.21 -4.17 -38.67
C MET A 305 -8.03 -3.59 -39.82
N ASP A 306 -8.67 -4.46 -40.62
CA ASP A 306 -9.46 -4.04 -41.80
C ASP A 306 -10.67 -3.16 -41.44
N ASN A 307 -11.20 -3.31 -40.22
CA ASN A 307 -12.30 -2.52 -39.68
C ASN A 307 -11.88 -1.12 -39.17
N GLY A 308 -10.59 -0.77 -39.29
CA GLY A 308 -10.04 0.52 -38.87
C GLY A 308 -9.48 0.56 -37.45
N LEU A 309 -9.78 -0.45 -36.62
CA LEU A 309 -9.24 -0.55 -35.26
C LEU A 309 -7.79 -1.05 -35.27
N ILE A 310 -7.14 -0.94 -34.10
CA ILE A 310 -5.73 -1.30 -33.90
C ILE A 310 -5.67 -2.27 -32.71
N GLY A 311 -5.12 -3.46 -32.96
CA GLY A 311 -4.86 -4.48 -31.95
C GLY A 311 -3.63 -4.15 -31.08
N SER A 312 -3.62 -4.64 -29.84
CA SER A 312 -2.58 -4.36 -28.84
C SER A 312 -2.33 -2.85 -28.66
N HIS A 313 -3.44 -2.10 -28.59
CA HIS A 313 -3.46 -0.63 -28.49
C HIS A 313 -4.55 -0.18 -27.52
N ALA A 314 -4.29 0.94 -26.84
CA ALA A 314 -5.17 1.51 -25.84
C ALA A 314 -6.11 2.56 -26.46
N TYR A 315 -7.41 2.46 -26.18
CA TYR A 315 -8.44 3.43 -26.55
C TYR A 315 -9.14 3.97 -25.32
N SER A 316 -9.57 5.22 -25.36
CA SER A 316 -10.41 5.80 -24.31
C SER A 316 -11.89 5.57 -24.61
N LEU A 317 -12.67 5.07 -23.66
CA LEU A 317 -14.14 5.04 -23.73
C LEU A 317 -14.69 6.32 -23.08
N THR A 318 -15.13 7.27 -23.91
CA THR A 318 -15.46 8.63 -23.48
C THR A 318 -16.97 8.88 -23.37
N GLY A 319 -17.81 7.89 -23.69
CA GLY A 319 -19.26 8.04 -23.65
C GLY A 319 -20.04 6.76 -23.89
N VAL A 320 -21.19 6.65 -23.23
CA VAL A 320 -22.15 5.56 -23.35
C VAL A 320 -23.53 6.21 -23.47
N TYR A 321 -24.11 6.21 -24.66
CA TYR A 321 -25.31 6.98 -24.95
C TYR A 321 -26.40 6.13 -25.61
N PRO A 322 -27.67 6.28 -25.20
CA PRO A 322 -28.80 5.73 -25.92
C PRO A 322 -29.22 6.67 -27.07
N VAL A 323 -29.57 6.10 -28.21
CA VAL A 323 -30.27 6.79 -29.29
C VAL A 323 -31.48 5.99 -29.74
N ASN A 324 -32.54 6.65 -30.20
CA ASN A 324 -33.68 6.01 -30.82
C ASN A 324 -33.38 5.75 -32.29
N TYR A 325 -33.12 4.49 -32.63
CA TYR A 325 -32.92 4.05 -34.00
C TYR A 325 -34.09 3.14 -34.40
N ARG A 326 -34.90 3.61 -35.36
CA ARG A 326 -36.08 2.88 -35.89
C ARG A 326 -37.07 2.43 -34.80
N GLY A 327 -37.33 3.28 -33.81
CA GLY A 327 -38.26 3.01 -32.72
C GLY A 327 -37.72 2.08 -31.63
N ARG A 328 -36.43 1.72 -31.69
CA ARG A 328 -35.75 0.91 -30.67
C ARG A 328 -34.60 1.71 -30.06
N THR A 329 -34.33 1.45 -28.79
CA THR A 329 -33.14 2.03 -28.14
C THR A 329 -31.90 1.29 -28.64
N GLN A 330 -30.98 2.01 -29.29
CA GLN A 330 -29.65 1.55 -29.65
C GLN A 330 -28.65 2.18 -28.70
N TRP A 331 -27.81 1.37 -28.06
CA TRP A 331 -26.71 1.87 -27.25
C TRP A 331 -25.48 2.09 -28.14
N LEU A 332 -24.89 3.27 -28.04
CA LEU A 332 -23.68 3.67 -28.76
C LEU A 332 -22.54 3.95 -27.78
N MET A 333 -21.37 3.42 -28.11
CA MET A 333 -20.12 3.68 -27.42
C MET A 333 -19.37 4.76 -28.18
N ARG A 334 -18.88 5.77 -27.45
CA ARG A 334 -17.97 6.79 -27.99
C ARG A 334 -16.56 6.47 -27.55
N LEU A 335 -15.68 6.21 -28.50
CA LEU A 335 -14.29 5.86 -28.25
C LEU A 335 -13.35 6.89 -28.83
N ARG A 336 -12.11 6.92 -28.36
CA ARG A 336 -11.05 7.71 -28.97
C ARG A 336 -9.76 6.93 -29.10
N ASN A 337 -9.17 6.97 -30.30
CA ASN A 337 -7.79 6.57 -30.55
C ASN A 337 -6.83 7.68 -30.07
N PRO A 338 -5.85 7.38 -29.20
CA PRO A 338 -4.91 8.39 -28.70
C PRO A 338 -4.02 9.01 -29.78
N TRP A 339 -3.80 8.35 -30.92
CA TRP A 339 -3.05 8.93 -32.04
C TRP A 339 -3.71 10.20 -32.59
N GLY A 340 -5.02 10.38 -32.37
CA GLY A 340 -5.73 11.60 -32.77
C GLY A 340 -5.79 11.84 -34.27
N ASP A 341 -5.56 10.80 -35.08
CA ASP A 341 -5.56 10.85 -36.54
C ASP A 341 -6.76 10.10 -37.13
N SER A 342 -6.79 9.96 -38.46
CA SER A 342 -7.90 9.33 -39.19
C SER A 342 -8.01 7.80 -39.03
N HIS A 343 -7.21 7.15 -38.17
CA HIS A 343 -7.35 5.73 -37.88
C HIS A 343 -8.52 5.48 -36.91
N GLU A 344 -9.72 5.54 -37.48
CA GLU A 344 -11.00 5.41 -36.80
C GLU A 344 -11.79 4.19 -37.31
N TRP A 345 -12.82 3.82 -36.54
CA TRP A 345 -13.75 2.74 -36.87
C TRP A 345 -14.41 2.93 -38.24
N LYS A 346 -14.45 1.88 -39.06
CA LYS A 346 -15.03 1.89 -40.43
C LYS A 346 -16.37 1.17 -40.55
N GLY A 347 -16.88 0.60 -39.46
CA GLY A 347 -18.13 -0.14 -39.47
C GLY A 347 -19.38 0.72 -39.26
N ALA A 348 -20.46 0.11 -38.77
CA ALA A 348 -21.70 0.83 -38.49
C ALA A 348 -21.46 1.95 -37.46
N TRP A 349 -22.09 3.11 -37.67
CA TRP A 349 -21.97 4.31 -36.81
C TRP A 349 -20.64 5.06 -36.88
N CYS A 350 -19.72 4.67 -37.78
CA CYS A 350 -18.55 5.50 -38.09
C CYS A 350 -18.93 6.93 -38.52
N ASP A 351 -17.93 7.80 -38.60
CA ASP A 351 -18.11 9.17 -39.04
C ASP A 351 -18.72 9.23 -40.45
N GLY A 352 -19.87 9.93 -40.57
CA GLY A 352 -20.63 10.01 -41.83
C GLY A 352 -21.44 8.75 -42.21
N SER A 353 -21.51 7.73 -41.34
CA SER A 353 -22.29 6.49 -41.58
C SER A 353 -23.77 6.77 -41.90
N PRO A 354 -24.42 6.02 -42.82
CA PRO A 354 -25.81 6.23 -43.21
C PRO A 354 -26.82 6.21 -42.06
N GLN A 355 -26.53 5.46 -40.99
CA GLN A 355 -27.36 5.31 -39.80
C GLN A 355 -27.65 6.65 -39.13
N TRP A 356 -26.71 7.60 -39.18
CA TRP A 356 -26.88 8.96 -38.65
C TRP A 356 -28.01 9.74 -39.32
N ARG A 357 -28.46 9.34 -40.52
CA ARG A 357 -29.61 9.97 -41.20
C ARG A 357 -30.94 9.64 -40.53
N GLU A 358 -31.00 8.60 -39.72
CA GLU A 358 -32.20 8.14 -39.03
C GLU A 358 -32.28 8.61 -37.58
N ILE A 359 -31.26 9.32 -37.09
CA ILE A 359 -31.22 9.90 -35.74
C ILE A 359 -31.69 11.35 -35.80
N SER A 360 -32.51 11.75 -34.83
CA SER A 360 -33.02 13.12 -34.77
C SER A 360 -31.90 14.13 -34.50
N GLU A 361 -32.03 15.36 -35.02
CA GLU A 361 -31.06 16.43 -34.78
C GLU A 361 -30.92 16.78 -33.28
N GLN A 362 -31.97 16.57 -32.49
CA GLN A 362 -31.92 16.77 -31.05
C GLN A 362 -31.03 15.72 -30.38
N GLU A 363 -31.14 14.45 -30.76
CA GLU A 363 -30.28 13.39 -30.22
C GLU A 363 -28.82 13.59 -30.63
N LYS A 364 -28.55 14.00 -31.87
CA LYS A 364 -27.19 14.34 -32.33
C LYS A 364 -26.56 15.46 -31.50
N LYS A 365 -27.34 16.48 -31.13
CA LYS A 365 -26.91 17.54 -30.23
C LYS A 365 -26.67 17.02 -28.81
N ASN A 366 -27.54 16.15 -28.29
CA ASN A 366 -27.41 15.61 -26.94
C ASN A 366 -26.11 14.81 -26.78
N ILE A 367 -25.66 14.13 -27.83
CA ILE A 367 -24.41 13.35 -27.82
C ILE A 367 -23.18 14.15 -28.28
N ASN A 368 -23.34 15.45 -28.59
CA ASN A 368 -22.32 16.32 -29.17
C ASN A 368 -21.62 15.69 -30.39
N LEU A 369 -22.41 15.18 -31.33
CA LEU A 369 -21.89 14.51 -32.53
C LEU A 369 -21.03 15.46 -33.37
N SER A 370 -19.77 15.06 -33.60
CA SER A 370 -18.82 15.69 -34.52
C SER A 370 -18.34 14.65 -35.53
N PHE A 371 -18.06 15.07 -36.76
CA PHE A 371 -17.44 14.23 -37.79
C PHE A 371 -16.08 14.81 -38.16
N THR A 372 -15.13 14.69 -37.25
CA THR A 372 -13.80 15.29 -37.34
C THR A 372 -12.79 14.18 -37.23
N ALA A 373 -11.80 14.14 -38.13
CA ALA A 373 -10.70 13.18 -38.07
C ALA A 373 -9.77 13.53 -36.91
N ASP A 374 -10.19 13.16 -35.70
CA ASP A 374 -9.57 13.54 -34.43
C ASP A 374 -9.37 12.33 -33.50
N GLY A 375 -9.56 11.14 -34.06
CA GLY A 375 -9.47 9.84 -33.43
C GLY A 375 -10.74 9.45 -32.66
N GLU A 376 -11.70 10.35 -32.48
CA GLU A 376 -12.98 10.06 -31.81
C GLU A 376 -13.96 9.42 -32.80
N PHE A 377 -14.58 8.31 -32.41
CA PHE A 377 -15.54 7.62 -33.25
C PHE A 377 -16.64 6.96 -32.42
N TRP A 378 -17.70 6.55 -33.12
CA TRP A 378 -18.86 5.90 -32.53
C TRP A 378 -19.03 4.49 -33.08
N MET A 379 -19.48 3.58 -32.22
CA MET A 379 -19.86 2.22 -32.62
C MET A 379 -21.05 1.73 -31.78
N SER A 380 -21.72 0.67 -32.25
CA SER A 380 -22.77 0.04 -31.47
C SER A 380 -22.19 -0.70 -30.25
N TYR A 381 -22.99 -0.89 -29.20
CA TYR A 381 -22.61 -1.75 -28.07
C TYR A 381 -22.29 -3.18 -28.54
N GLU A 382 -23.06 -3.69 -29.50
CA GLU A 382 -22.88 -5.03 -30.06
C GLU A 382 -21.53 -5.17 -30.77
N ASP A 383 -21.14 -4.19 -31.59
CA ASP A 383 -19.82 -4.17 -32.23
C ASP A 383 -18.73 -4.00 -31.17
N PHE A 384 -18.94 -3.17 -30.15
CA PHE A 384 -17.96 -2.91 -29.11
C PHE A 384 -17.57 -4.19 -28.36
N VAL A 385 -18.55 -4.95 -27.87
CA VAL A 385 -18.30 -6.20 -27.15
C VAL A 385 -17.83 -7.35 -28.05
N THR A 386 -17.94 -7.18 -29.37
CA THR A 386 -17.44 -8.15 -30.36
C THR A 386 -16.00 -7.84 -30.77
N CYS A 387 -15.63 -6.56 -30.84
CA CYS A 387 -14.31 -6.12 -31.28
C CYS A 387 -13.30 -5.97 -30.13
N PHE A 388 -13.72 -5.45 -28.97
CA PHE A 388 -12.83 -5.18 -27.84
C PHE A 388 -12.74 -6.39 -26.90
N SER A 389 -11.58 -6.52 -26.26
CA SER A 389 -11.27 -7.66 -25.38
C SER A 389 -11.52 -7.32 -23.91
N ARG A 390 -11.24 -6.07 -23.50
CA ARG A 390 -11.34 -5.62 -22.10
C ARG A 390 -11.73 -4.15 -21.98
N VAL A 391 -12.31 -3.81 -20.82
CA VAL A 391 -12.55 -2.43 -20.37
C VAL A 391 -11.90 -2.23 -19.01
N GLU A 392 -11.10 -1.18 -18.87
CA GLU A 392 -10.50 -0.76 -17.61
C GLU A 392 -11.22 0.49 -17.11
N VAL A 393 -11.79 0.43 -15.90
CA VAL A 393 -12.60 1.50 -15.30
C VAL A 393 -11.89 2.02 -14.05
N CYS A 394 -11.36 3.24 -14.11
CA CYS A 394 -10.73 3.90 -12.97
C CYS A 394 -11.77 4.72 -12.20
N HIS A 395 -12.07 4.31 -10.97
CA HIS A 395 -12.92 5.06 -10.06
C HIS A 395 -12.10 6.11 -9.29
N LEU A 396 -12.56 7.36 -9.32
CA LEU A 396 -11.90 8.48 -8.64
C LEU A 396 -12.39 8.61 -7.17
N GLY A 397 -11.44 8.83 -6.26
CA GLY A 397 -11.66 8.83 -4.80
C GLY A 397 -11.26 10.14 -4.12
N LEU A 398 -10.97 10.07 -2.83
CA LEU A 398 -10.51 11.20 -2.01
C LEU A 398 -9.11 11.68 -2.43
N GLU A 399 -8.23 10.81 -2.96
CA GLU A 399 -6.91 11.21 -3.49
C GLU A 399 -7.01 11.97 -4.84
N SER A 400 -8.11 11.81 -5.59
CA SER A 400 -8.24 12.33 -6.96
C SER A 400 -8.84 13.73 -7.06
N LEU A 401 -9.80 14.08 -6.20
CA LEU A 401 -10.60 15.31 -6.33
C LEU A 401 -10.93 15.90 -4.95
N GLU A 402 -10.98 17.22 -4.85
CA GLU A 402 -11.51 17.90 -3.65
C GLU A 402 -13.00 17.59 -3.44
N TYR A 403 -13.50 17.73 -2.21
CA TYR A 403 -14.92 17.51 -1.90
C TYR A 403 -15.88 18.35 -2.75
N ASN A 404 -15.50 19.58 -3.08
CA ASN A 404 -16.30 20.50 -3.90
C ASN A 404 -16.04 20.39 -5.41
N GLN A 405 -15.07 19.56 -5.83
CA GLN A 405 -14.76 19.36 -7.24
C GLN A 405 -15.64 18.24 -7.79
N ASN A 406 -16.45 18.57 -8.79
CA ASN A 406 -17.23 17.59 -9.52
C ASN A 406 -16.57 17.34 -10.87
N PHE A 407 -16.53 16.07 -11.28
CA PHE A 407 -16.10 15.67 -12.61
C PHE A 407 -17.34 15.56 -13.50
N HIS A 408 -17.63 16.56 -14.33
CA HIS A 408 -18.89 16.65 -15.10
C HIS A 408 -20.17 16.50 -14.28
N GLY A 409 -20.19 17.06 -13.06
CA GLY A 409 -21.35 16.97 -12.16
C GLY A 409 -21.48 15.63 -11.42
N LYS A 410 -20.51 14.72 -11.59
CA LYS A 410 -20.51 13.39 -11.01
C LYS A 410 -19.82 13.39 -9.64
N ARG A 411 -20.15 12.41 -8.80
CA ARG A 411 -19.67 12.26 -7.42
C ARG A 411 -18.47 11.28 -7.36
N ARG A 412 -17.43 11.67 -6.62
CA ARG A 412 -16.29 10.80 -6.26
C ARG A 412 -16.68 9.77 -5.19
N LEU A 413 -15.97 8.66 -5.13
CA LEU A 413 -16.17 7.66 -4.08
C LEU A 413 -15.48 8.09 -2.77
N ASP A 414 -15.92 7.49 -1.65
CA ASP A 414 -15.16 7.48 -0.41
C ASP A 414 -14.08 6.39 -0.48
N GLU A 415 -12.98 6.57 0.26
CA GLU A 415 -11.85 5.64 0.21
C GLU A 415 -11.20 5.42 1.58
N ALA A 416 -10.74 4.20 1.80
CA ALA A 416 -9.81 3.83 2.88
C ALA A 416 -8.54 3.25 2.25
N ILE A 417 -7.37 3.66 2.76
CA ILE A 417 -6.06 3.20 2.29
C ILE A 417 -5.26 2.69 3.47
N PHE A 418 -4.85 1.43 3.41
CA PHE A 418 -3.89 0.82 4.32
C PHE A 418 -2.56 0.61 3.61
N SER A 419 -1.47 0.92 4.29
CA SER A 419 -0.12 0.57 3.84
C SER A 419 0.39 -0.54 4.74
N GLY A 420 0.89 -1.62 4.12
CA GLY A 420 1.33 -2.80 4.84
C GLY A 420 2.54 -3.45 4.18
N GLN A 421 3.04 -4.49 4.83
CA GLN A 421 4.14 -5.31 4.33
C GLN A 421 3.94 -6.75 4.79
N TRP A 422 4.27 -7.70 3.91
CA TRP A 422 4.50 -9.07 4.29
C TRP A 422 5.98 -9.22 4.66
N GLN A 423 6.24 -9.65 5.88
CA GLN A 423 7.57 -9.88 6.44
C GLN A 423 7.74 -11.37 6.70
N ARG A 424 8.88 -11.89 6.24
CA ARG A 424 9.25 -13.29 6.43
C ARG A 424 9.17 -13.66 7.90
N ASN A 425 8.62 -14.82 8.21
CA ASN A 425 8.53 -15.36 9.57
C ASN A 425 7.72 -14.52 10.58
N VAL A 426 7.01 -13.47 10.14
CA VAL A 426 6.23 -12.57 11.01
C VAL A 426 4.75 -12.59 10.65
N ASN A 427 4.43 -12.16 9.44
CA ASN A 427 3.08 -12.01 8.93
C ASN A 427 2.95 -12.36 7.43
N ALA A 428 4.00 -12.90 6.81
CA ALA A 428 3.95 -13.40 5.43
C ALA A 428 3.29 -14.80 5.36
N GLY A 429 2.02 -14.89 5.76
CA GLY A 429 1.33 -16.17 5.95
C GLY A 429 0.99 -16.97 4.69
N GLY A 430 1.11 -16.38 3.50
CA GLY A 430 0.64 -16.98 2.24
C GLY A 430 -0.89 -17.08 2.18
N CYS A 431 -1.45 -17.68 1.12
CA CYS A 431 -2.90 -17.80 0.95
C CYS A 431 -3.52 -18.88 1.85
N ILE A 432 -4.86 -19.01 1.86
CA ILE A 432 -5.62 -19.98 2.69
C ILE A 432 -5.17 -21.44 2.55
N ASN A 433 -4.50 -21.79 1.45
CA ASN A 433 -3.93 -23.13 1.25
C ASN A 433 -2.86 -23.45 2.30
N ASN A 434 -2.20 -22.41 2.84
CA ASN A 434 -1.20 -22.50 3.91
C ASN A 434 -1.89 -22.42 5.28
N ARG A 435 -2.63 -23.47 5.64
CA ARG A 435 -3.51 -23.53 6.82
C ARG A 435 -2.82 -23.31 8.17
N THR A 436 -1.50 -23.44 8.24
CA THR A 436 -0.67 -23.20 9.43
C THR A 436 -0.33 -21.72 9.60
N THR A 437 -0.14 -20.99 8.50
CA THR A 437 0.46 -19.65 8.51
C THR A 437 -0.49 -18.54 8.05
N TYR A 438 -1.54 -18.86 7.28
CA TYR A 438 -2.47 -17.89 6.67
C TYR A 438 -2.99 -16.84 7.66
N TRP A 439 -3.35 -17.28 8.87
CA TRP A 439 -3.93 -16.43 9.92
C TRP A 439 -3.02 -15.29 10.40
N THR A 440 -1.70 -15.44 10.21
CA THR A 440 -0.71 -14.40 10.55
C THR A 440 -0.67 -13.27 9.53
N SER A 441 -1.28 -13.44 8.35
CA SER A 441 -1.35 -12.39 7.33
C SER A 441 -2.01 -11.14 7.91
N PRO A 442 -1.62 -9.93 7.47
CA PRO A 442 -2.27 -8.69 7.89
C PRO A 442 -3.79 -8.77 7.73
N GLN A 443 -4.54 -8.25 8.70
CA GLN A 443 -6.00 -8.29 8.69
C GLN A 443 -6.54 -6.86 8.86
N PHE A 444 -7.47 -6.46 8.01
CA PHE A 444 -8.01 -5.11 8.00
C PHE A 444 -9.52 -5.16 8.15
N ARG A 445 -10.06 -4.50 9.18
CA ARG A 445 -11.49 -4.31 9.36
C ARG A 445 -11.95 -3.08 8.59
N ILE A 446 -13.02 -3.25 7.81
CA ILE A 446 -13.78 -2.17 7.19
C ILE A 446 -15.25 -2.26 7.60
N THR A 447 -15.92 -1.13 7.71
CA THR A 447 -17.38 -1.06 7.94
C THR A 447 -17.99 -0.10 6.95
N VAL A 448 -19.06 -0.54 6.31
CA VAL A 448 -19.91 0.26 5.42
C VAL A 448 -21.31 0.29 6.02
N GLU A 449 -21.78 1.46 6.42
CA GLU A 449 -22.99 1.61 7.26
C GLU A 449 -24.27 1.85 6.44
N ASP A 450 -24.15 2.53 5.30
CA ASP A 450 -25.27 2.93 4.45
C ASP A 450 -25.23 2.19 3.11
N PRO A 451 -26.38 1.71 2.60
CA PRO A 451 -26.47 1.16 1.26
C PRO A 451 -26.20 2.23 0.19
N ASP A 452 -25.93 1.78 -1.03
CA ASP A 452 -25.72 2.65 -2.17
C ASP A 452 -26.95 3.57 -2.39
N PRO A 453 -26.78 4.89 -2.57
CA PRO A 453 -27.89 5.83 -2.65
C PRO A 453 -28.67 5.77 -3.98
N ASP A 454 -28.10 5.10 -4.99
CA ASP A 454 -28.55 5.14 -6.38
C ASP A 454 -29.30 3.86 -6.81
N ASP A 455 -29.51 2.91 -5.89
CA ASP A 455 -30.25 1.66 -6.14
C ASP A 455 -31.13 1.24 -4.95
N ASP A 456 -32.06 0.31 -5.21
CA ASP A 456 -33.10 -0.11 -4.24
C ASP A 456 -32.82 -1.51 -3.64
N ASP A 457 -31.60 -2.05 -3.75
CA ASP A 457 -31.31 -3.43 -3.34
C ASP A 457 -30.82 -3.58 -1.88
N ASN A 458 -30.69 -2.46 -1.15
CA ASN A 458 -30.18 -2.37 0.22
C ASN A 458 -28.77 -2.96 0.40
N LYS A 459 -27.89 -2.82 -0.58
CA LYS A 459 -26.48 -3.24 -0.48
C LYS A 459 -25.52 -2.08 -0.76
N CYS A 460 -24.29 -2.27 -0.32
CA CYS A 460 -23.16 -1.39 -0.56
C CYS A 460 -22.31 -1.97 -1.69
N SER A 461 -21.91 -1.13 -2.65
CA SER A 461 -20.83 -1.46 -3.58
C SER A 461 -19.49 -1.20 -2.91
N VAL A 462 -18.69 -2.25 -2.78
CA VAL A 462 -17.34 -2.20 -2.21
C VAL A 462 -16.34 -2.68 -3.25
N LEU A 463 -15.42 -1.80 -3.64
CA LEU A 463 -14.32 -2.10 -4.55
C LEU A 463 -13.02 -2.17 -3.75
N ILE A 464 -12.35 -3.32 -3.78
CA ILE A 464 -11.11 -3.56 -3.04
C ILE A 464 -9.97 -3.74 -4.04
N GLY A 465 -8.85 -3.04 -3.83
CA GLY A 465 -7.61 -3.17 -4.60
C GLY A 465 -6.42 -3.45 -3.70
N LEU A 466 -5.66 -4.50 -4.04
CA LEU A 466 -4.43 -4.88 -3.36
C LEU A 466 -3.25 -4.71 -4.32
N MET A 467 -2.40 -3.73 -4.05
CA MET A 467 -1.28 -3.36 -4.93
C MET A 467 0.07 -3.63 -4.26
N GLN A 468 0.96 -4.31 -4.97
CA GLN A 468 2.36 -4.44 -4.60
C GLN A 468 3.20 -3.26 -5.09
N THR A 469 4.13 -2.80 -4.27
CA THR A 469 4.81 -1.51 -4.48
C THR A 469 6.24 -1.67 -5.03
N ASP A 470 6.69 -0.69 -5.82
CA ASP A 470 8.08 -0.50 -6.28
C ASP A 470 8.73 -1.66 -7.08
N ILE A 471 7.96 -2.59 -7.64
CA ILE A 471 8.51 -3.73 -8.43
C ILE A 471 9.19 -3.26 -9.73
N ARG A 472 8.57 -2.38 -10.52
CA ARG A 472 9.11 -1.88 -11.81
C ARG A 472 10.49 -1.21 -11.70
N LYS A 473 10.86 -0.69 -10.52
CA LYS A 473 12.18 -0.06 -10.31
C LYS A 473 13.33 -1.08 -10.32
N LYS A 474 13.04 -2.36 -10.10
CA LYS A 474 14.02 -3.42 -10.00
C LYS A 474 14.12 -4.16 -11.34
N VAL A 475 15.29 -4.07 -11.98
CA VAL A 475 15.57 -4.78 -13.23
C VAL A 475 15.37 -6.29 -13.02
N GLY A 476 14.51 -6.91 -13.83
CA GLY A 476 14.23 -8.34 -13.78
C GLY A 476 13.37 -8.80 -12.59
N ALA A 477 12.73 -7.89 -11.86
CA ALA A 477 11.78 -8.28 -10.82
C ALA A 477 10.41 -8.61 -11.42
N ASP A 478 9.89 -9.77 -11.04
CA ASP A 478 8.54 -10.18 -11.39
C ASP A 478 7.57 -9.84 -10.26
N PHE A 479 6.35 -9.47 -10.64
CA PHE A 479 5.24 -9.32 -9.71
C PHE A 479 4.96 -10.65 -9.01
N GLN A 480 4.77 -10.60 -7.70
CA GLN A 480 4.38 -11.79 -6.93
C GLN A 480 2.88 -12.06 -7.11
N PRO A 481 2.43 -13.33 -7.12
CA PRO A 481 1.01 -13.64 -7.10
C PRO A 481 0.38 -13.17 -5.79
N ILE A 482 -0.46 -12.13 -5.86
CA ILE A 482 -1.14 -11.53 -4.70
C ILE A 482 -2.65 -11.65 -4.83
N GLY A 483 -3.33 -11.68 -3.69
CA GLY A 483 -4.79 -11.79 -3.61
C GLY A 483 -5.30 -11.52 -2.20
N PHE A 484 -6.62 -11.47 -2.04
CA PHE A 484 -7.24 -11.24 -0.74
C PHE A 484 -8.53 -12.03 -0.57
N MET A 485 -8.91 -12.24 0.69
CA MET A 485 -10.20 -12.81 1.08
C MET A 485 -10.95 -11.86 2.00
N VAL A 486 -12.28 -11.90 1.93
CA VAL A 486 -13.17 -11.08 2.74
C VAL A 486 -14.05 -11.98 3.60
N TYR A 487 -14.13 -11.67 4.89
CA TYR A 487 -14.94 -12.38 5.88
C TYR A 487 -15.89 -11.42 6.58
N ASN A 488 -17.02 -11.92 7.09
CA ASN A 488 -17.83 -11.16 8.03
C ASN A 488 -17.02 -10.91 9.32
N ALA A 489 -17.05 -9.68 9.81
CA ALA A 489 -16.44 -9.30 11.08
C ALA A 489 -17.53 -9.19 12.17
N PRO A 490 -17.33 -9.81 13.35
CA PRO A 490 -18.11 -9.46 14.54
C PRO A 490 -17.95 -7.97 14.88
N ASP A 491 -18.99 -7.34 15.42
CA ASP A 491 -18.99 -5.89 15.72
C ASP A 491 -17.94 -5.51 16.77
N ASP A 492 -17.64 -6.42 17.70
CA ASP A 492 -16.69 -6.30 18.80
C ASP A 492 -15.25 -6.74 18.45
N LEU A 493 -15.01 -7.17 17.21
CA LEU A 493 -13.68 -7.60 16.76
C LEU A 493 -12.70 -6.43 16.78
N ASN A 494 -11.64 -6.57 17.60
CA ASN A 494 -10.56 -5.58 17.73
C ASN A 494 -9.15 -6.19 17.57
N THR A 495 -9.04 -7.51 17.48
CA THR A 495 -7.77 -8.27 17.32
C THR A 495 -7.84 -9.14 16.07
N LEU A 496 -6.76 -9.87 15.78
CA LEU A 496 -6.68 -10.79 14.66
C LEU A 496 -7.70 -11.93 14.80
N LEU A 497 -8.30 -12.35 13.67
CA LEU A 497 -8.98 -13.62 13.59
C LEU A 497 -7.97 -14.75 13.75
N SER A 498 -8.21 -15.63 14.72
CA SER A 498 -7.32 -16.74 15.01
C SER A 498 -7.36 -17.80 13.92
N ARG A 499 -6.35 -18.67 13.92
CA ARG A 499 -6.29 -19.84 13.04
C ARG A 499 -7.58 -20.68 13.09
N ALA A 500 -8.06 -21.00 14.30
CA ALA A 500 -9.30 -21.78 14.48
C ALA A 500 -10.54 -21.07 13.91
N GLN A 501 -10.63 -19.75 14.08
CA GLN A 501 -11.73 -18.96 13.51
C GLN A 501 -11.68 -18.94 11.98
N LEU A 502 -10.51 -18.77 11.37
CA LEU A 502 -10.38 -18.75 9.91
C LEU A 502 -10.60 -20.12 9.26
N LEU A 503 -10.21 -21.20 9.93
CA LEU A 503 -10.45 -22.56 9.43
C LEU A 503 -11.93 -22.98 9.50
N THR A 504 -12.74 -22.32 10.32
CA THR A 504 -14.18 -22.61 10.48
C THR A 504 -15.09 -21.65 9.72
N ARG A 505 -14.57 -20.49 9.29
CA ARG A 505 -15.33 -19.47 8.54
C ARG A 505 -15.19 -19.64 7.04
N SER A 506 -16.30 -19.46 6.33
CA SER A 506 -16.29 -19.31 4.87
C SER A 506 -16.07 -17.84 4.49
N PRO A 507 -15.15 -17.53 3.54
CA PRO A 507 -15.04 -16.18 3.00
C PRO A 507 -16.32 -15.82 2.24
N ILE A 508 -16.81 -14.59 2.43
CA ILE A 508 -17.95 -14.06 1.69
C ILE A 508 -17.58 -13.59 0.28
N ALA A 509 -16.29 -13.27 0.09
CA ALA A 509 -15.74 -12.84 -1.18
C ALA A 509 -14.23 -13.10 -1.25
N LYS A 510 -13.68 -13.13 -2.46
CA LYS A 510 -12.25 -13.30 -2.71
C LYS A 510 -11.86 -12.66 -4.04
N SER A 511 -10.60 -12.24 -4.15
CA SER A 511 -9.98 -11.97 -5.44
C SER A 511 -9.41 -13.26 -6.04
N GLN A 512 -9.05 -13.20 -7.32
CA GLN A 512 -8.09 -14.17 -7.86
C GLN A 512 -6.68 -13.85 -7.33
N PHE A 513 -5.78 -14.82 -7.36
CA PHE A 513 -4.35 -14.59 -7.11
C PHE A 513 -3.64 -14.43 -8.44
N ILE A 514 -3.13 -13.23 -8.71
CA ILE A 514 -2.53 -12.87 -10.01
C ILE A 514 -1.20 -12.15 -9.78
N ASN A 515 -0.23 -12.40 -10.65
CA ASN A 515 1.08 -11.76 -10.70
C ASN A 515 1.02 -10.40 -11.44
N THR A 516 0.19 -9.48 -10.94
CA THR A 516 0.03 -8.13 -11.48
C THR A 516 0.39 -7.08 -10.43
N ARG A 517 0.57 -5.83 -10.86
CA ARG A 517 0.84 -4.71 -9.95
C ARG A 517 -0.27 -4.55 -8.89
N GLU A 518 -1.52 -4.60 -9.33
CA GLU A 518 -2.70 -4.58 -8.46
C GLU A 518 -3.68 -5.67 -8.89
N VAL A 519 -4.32 -6.29 -7.90
CA VAL A 519 -5.52 -7.11 -8.10
C VAL A 519 -6.72 -6.37 -7.50
N THR A 520 -7.78 -6.22 -8.29
CA THR A 520 -9.01 -5.55 -7.88
C THR A 520 -10.22 -6.47 -7.97
N ALA A 521 -11.19 -6.29 -7.08
CA ALA A 521 -12.47 -6.97 -7.16
C ALA A 521 -13.57 -6.12 -6.52
N GLN A 522 -14.76 -6.13 -7.16
CA GLN A 522 -15.95 -5.43 -6.71
C GLN A 522 -16.95 -6.42 -6.12
N PHE A 523 -17.57 -6.05 -5.00
CA PHE A 523 -18.56 -6.87 -4.31
C PHE A 523 -19.78 -6.05 -3.93
N ARG A 524 -20.95 -6.69 -3.92
CA ARG A 524 -22.18 -6.14 -3.33
C ARG A 524 -22.47 -6.85 -2.01
N VAL A 525 -22.37 -6.11 -0.91
CA VAL A 525 -22.53 -6.64 0.45
C VAL A 525 -23.61 -5.86 1.20
N PRO A 526 -24.36 -6.46 2.14
CA PRO A 526 -25.20 -5.69 3.05
C PRO A 526 -24.37 -4.65 3.84
N PRO A 527 -25.00 -3.62 4.43
CA PRO A 527 -24.32 -2.82 5.44
C PRO A 527 -23.81 -3.69 6.60
N GLY A 528 -22.59 -3.42 7.06
CA GLY A 528 -21.94 -4.21 8.12
C GLY A 528 -20.42 -4.09 8.15
N SER A 529 -19.80 -4.88 9.03
CA SER A 529 -18.35 -4.95 9.22
C SER A 529 -17.75 -6.19 8.55
N TYR A 530 -16.57 -6.02 7.94
CA TYR A 530 -15.87 -7.07 7.19
C TYR A 530 -14.38 -7.06 7.50
N VAL A 531 -13.75 -8.24 7.49
CA VAL A 531 -12.28 -8.40 7.56
C VAL A 531 -11.74 -8.74 6.19
N VAL A 532 -10.80 -7.94 5.71
CA VAL A 532 -10.04 -8.17 4.47
C VAL A 532 -8.66 -8.69 4.85
N ILE A 533 -8.29 -9.85 4.33
CA ILE A 533 -6.99 -10.49 4.58
C ILE A 533 -6.22 -10.56 3.24
N PRO A 534 -5.33 -9.59 2.97
CA PRO A 534 -4.43 -9.64 1.82
C PRO A 534 -3.23 -10.55 2.08
N SER A 535 -2.88 -11.35 1.08
CA SER A 535 -1.73 -12.24 1.15
C SER A 535 -1.04 -12.39 -0.21
N THR A 536 0.21 -12.85 -0.17
CA THR A 536 0.84 -13.53 -1.30
C THR A 536 0.27 -14.94 -1.44
N PHE A 537 0.49 -15.59 -2.58
CA PHE A 537 0.07 -16.98 -2.76
C PHE A 537 0.86 -17.92 -1.85
N ASP A 538 2.19 -17.85 -1.94
CA ASP A 538 3.13 -18.61 -1.13
C ASP A 538 3.47 -17.87 0.18
N PRO A 539 3.74 -18.59 1.28
CA PRO A 539 4.16 -17.98 2.54
C PRO A 539 5.61 -17.48 2.46
N ASN A 540 6.02 -16.66 3.41
CA ASN A 540 7.38 -16.11 3.56
C ASN A 540 7.87 -15.26 2.38
N ILE A 541 6.96 -14.80 1.51
CA ILE A 541 7.27 -13.84 0.44
C ILE A 541 7.22 -12.41 1.01
N GLU A 542 8.32 -11.68 0.86
CA GLU A 542 8.45 -10.31 1.36
C GLU A 542 8.13 -9.28 0.29
N VAL A 543 7.02 -8.58 0.47
CA VAL A 543 6.60 -7.50 -0.43
C VAL A 543 5.85 -6.43 0.36
N ASN A 544 6.12 -5.16 0.03
CA ASN A 544 5.36 -4.02 0.51
C ASN A 544 4.10 -3.83 -0.33
N PHE A 545 2.96 -3.61 0.31
CA PHE A 545 1.67 -3.46 -0.36
C PHE A 545 0.87 -2.26 0.13
N ILE A 546 -0.11 -1.86 -0.67
CA ILE A 546 -1.23 -1.03 -0.23
C ILE A 546 -2.54 -1.78 -0.46
N LEU A 547 -3.47 -1.65 0.47
CA LEU A 547 -4.84 -2.13 0.36
C LEU A 547 -5.76 -0.91 0.30
N ARG A 548 -6.57 -0.82 -0.74
CA ARG A 548 -7.49 0.28 -0.99
C ARG A 548 -8.92 -0.23 -1.02
N VAL A 549 -9.82 0.46 -0.35
CA VAL A 549 -11.24 0.14 -0.31
C VAL A 549 -12.03 1.36 -0.71
N PHE A 550 -12.88 1.23 -1.72
CA PHE A 550 -13.70 2.30 -2.28
C PHE A 550 -15.17 1.95 -2.13
N SER A 551 -15.99 2.93 -1.77
CA SER A 551 -17.44 2.79 -1.66
C SER A 551 -18.17 4.09 -1.98
N GLN A 552 -19.46 4.02 -2.27
CA GLN A 552 -20.30 5.21 -2.47
C GLN A 552 -20.66 5.90 -1.17
N THR A 553 -20.61 5.16 -0.07
CA THR A 553 -20.92 5.60 1.28
C THR A 553 -19.66 5.60 2.15
N SER A 554 -19.77 6.17 3.35
CA SER A 554 -18.61 6.33 4.22
C SER A 554 -18.05 5.01 4.70
N ILE A 555 -16.72 4.90 4.71
CA ILE A 555 -16.00 3.72 5.19
C ILE A 555 -15.34 4.06 6.53
N THR A 556 -15.56 3.23 7.55
CA THR A 556 -14.71 3.24 8.75
C THR A 556 -13.71 2.10 8.68
N GLU A 557 -12.44 2.38 9.00
CA GLU A 557 -11.36 1.45 8.78
C GLU A 557 -10.45 1.25 10.01
N GLN A 558 -9.95 0.02 10.21
CA GLN A 558 -9.07 -0.34 11.31
C GLN A 558 -8.09 -1.46 10.87
N GLU A 559 -6.80 -1.27 11.13
CA GLU A 559 -5.82 -2.36 11.06
C GLU A 559 -5.98 -3.23 12.31
N LEU A 560 -6.22 -4.52 12.14
CA LEU A 560 -6.28 -5.48 13.24
C LEU A 560 -4.86 -5.99 13.52
N ASP A 561 -4.48 -5.98 14.79
CA ASP A 561 -3.25 -6.57 15.29
C ASP A 561 -3.52 -7.09 16.71
N GLU A 562 -2.62 -7.88 17.25
CA GLU A 562 -2.70 -8.28 18.65
C GLU A 562 -2.37 -7.09 19.56
N ASP A 563 -3.08 -7.01 20.68
CA ASP A 563 -2.69 -6.15 21.78
C ASP A 563 -1.58 -6.83 22.58
N ASN A 564 -0.53 -6.06 22.92
CA ASN A 564 0.54 -6.56 23.78
C ASN A 564 -0.03 -6.77 25.20
N THR A 565 -0.38 -8.02 25.52
CA THR A 565 -0.97 -8.40 26.80
C THR A 565 -0.35 -9.71 27.29
N ASN A 566 -0.29 -9.85 28.62
CA ASN A 566 0.06 -11.08 29.29
C ASN A 566 -1.16 -11.52 30.12
N GLN A 567 -1.73 -12.67 29.80
CA GLN A 567 -2.88 -13.27 30.50
C GLN A 567 -2.45 -14.34 31.51
N GLY A 568 -1.15 -14.60 31.64
CA GLY A 568 -0.61 -15.71 32.43
C GLY A 568 -0.79 -17.07 31.75
N LEU A 569 -0.25 -18.11 32.37
CA LEU A 569 -0.44 -19.48 31.90
C LEU A 569 -1.95 -19.83 31.96
N PRO A 570 -2.52 -20.40 30.88
CA PRO A 570 -3.90 -20.85 30.87
C PRO A 570 -4.21 -21.89 31.96
N ASP A 571 -5.46 -21.91 32.42
CA ASP A 571 -5.93 -22.82 33.48
C ASP A 571 -5.71 -24.30 33.13
N ASP A 572 -5.89 -24.70 31.86
CA ASP A 572 -5.67 -26.07 31.40
C ASP A 572 -4.21 -26.49 31.49
N VAL A 573 -3.27 -25.59 31.20
CA VAL A 573 -1.83 -25.82 31.40
C VAL A 573 -1.53 -25.98 32.89
N ILE A 574 -2.07 -25.09 33.74
CA ILE A 574 -1.88 -25.15 35.19
C ILE A 574 -2.43 -26.47 35.77
N GLU A 575 -3.60 -26.92 35.31
CA GLU A 575 -4.20 -28.20 35.71
C GLU A 575 -3.32 -29.39 35.29
N ALA A 576 -2.78 -29.37 34.07
CA ALA A 576 -1.87 -30.41 33.59
C ALA A 576 -0.60 -30.50 34.47
N LEU A 577 0.00 -29.36 34.81
CA LEU A 577 1.19 -29.31 35.67
C LEU A 577 0.92 -29.84 37.08
N LYS A 578 -0.25 -29.53 37.66
CA LYS A 578 -0.65 -30.05 38.98
C LYS A 578 -0.82 -31.56 38.97
N LEU A 579 -1.38 -32.10 37.88
CA LEU A 579 -1.55 -33.55 37.73
C LEU A 579 -0.20 -34.26 37.59
N GLU A 580 0.72 -33.70 36.79
CA GLU A 580 2.08 -34.22 36.62
C GLU A 580 2.84 -34.22 37.95
N ASP A 581 2.80 -33.12 38.70
CA ASP A 581 3.44 -33.01 40.01
C ASP A 581 2.88 -34.02 41.03
N THR A 582 1.56 -34.23 41.04
CA THR A 582 0.91 -35.24 41.89
C THR A 582 1.40 -36.67 41.60
N LEU A 583 1.88 -36.94 40.38
CA LEU A 583 2.33 -38.26 39.95
C LEU A 583 3.84 -38.47 40.14
N LEU A 584 4.64 -37.41 40.06
CA LEU A 584 6.10 -37.49 39.97
C LEU A 584 6.84 -36.90 41.18
N ASP A 585 6.17 -36.12 42.04
CA ASP A 585 6.75 -35.46 43.23
C ASP A 585 7.93 -34.52 42.88
N GLU A 586 7.92 -33.96 41.67
CA GLU A 586 9.02 -33.16 41.12
C GLU A 586 9.24 -31.88 41.92
N ASP A 587 8.17 -31.21 42.39
CA ASP A 587 8.28 -29.95 43.13
C ASP A 587 8.93 -30.15 44.49
N GLN A 588 8.63 -31.28 45.15
CA GLN A 588 9.30 -31.63 46.40
C GLN A 588 10.77 -31.98 46.18
N GLU A 589 11.10 -32.74 45.12
CA GLU A 589 12.48 -33.12 44.82
C GLU A 589 13.36 -31.88 44.53
N ILE A 590 12.87 -30.94 43.71
CA ILE A 590 13.62 -29.75 43.33
C ILE A 590 13.77 -28.78 44.52
N GLU A 591 12.77 -28.68 45.39
CA GLU A 591 12.85 -27.92 46.65
C GLU A 591 13.98 -28.47 47.54
N GLN A 592 14.07 -29.79 47.71
CA GLN A 592 15.16 -30.39 48.49
C GLN A 592 16.53 -30.12 47.87
N LYS A 593 16.66 -30.20 46.54
CA LYS A 593 17.90 -29.86 45.82
C LYS A 593 18.27 -28.39 46.01
N PHE A 594 17.30 -27.47 45.94
CA PHE A 594 17.53 -26.04 46.23
C PHE A 594 18.05 -25.83 47.65
N LEU A 595 17.38 -26.43 48.64
CA LEU A 595 17.75 -26.33 50.05
C LEU A 595 19.16 -26.87 50.33
N ALA A 596 19.62 -27.86 49.55
CA ALA A 596 20.95 -28.43 49.67
C ALA A 596 22.07 -27.53 49.11
N ILE A 597 21.79 -26.73 48.07
CA ILE A 597 22.80 -25.92 47.39
C ILE A 597 22.81 -24.44 47.79
N ARG A 598 21.75 -23.94 48.44
CA ARG A 598 21.61 -22.53 48.85
C ARG A 598 22.79 -22.05 49.70
N ASP A 599 23.08 -20.75 49.63
CA ASP A 599 24.04 -20.15 50.56
C ASP A 599 23.45 -20.14 51.98
N PRO A 600 24.14 -20.72 52.99
CA PRO A 600 23.61 -20.79 54.36
C PRO A 600 23.40 -19.43 55.04
N LYS A 601 24.01 -18.35 54.53
CA LYS A 601 23.88 -17.00 55.09
C LYS A 601 22.70 -16.24 54.50
N THR A 602 22.51 -16.32 53.19
CA THR A 602 21.43 -15.59 52.50
C THR A 602 20.16 -16.42 52.32
N ASN A 603 20.25 -17.75 52.49
CA ASN A 603 19.20 -18.72 52.13
C ASN A 603 18.79 -18.68 50.65
N ALA A 604 19.64 -18.15 49.79
CA ALA A 604 19.37 -17.94 48.37
C ALA A 604 20.45 -18.57 47.47
N ILE A 605 20.17 -18.68 46.17
CA ILE A 605 21.13 -19.14 45.15
C ILE A 605 21.41 -18.04 44.13
N ASN A 606 22.62 -18.03 43.55
CA ASN A 606 22.96 -17.14 42.44
C ASN A 606 22.74 -17.84 41.09
N ALA A 607 22.95 -17.13 39.99
CA ALA A 607 22.76 -17.67 38.63
C ALA A 607 23.59 -18.93 38.32
N VAL A 608 24.76 -19.11 38.93
CA VAL A 608 25.61 -20.30 38.70
C VAL A 608 24.97 -21.53 39.33
N LYS A 609 24.60 -21.43 40.60
CA LYS A 609 23.90 -22.49 41.33
C LYS A 609 22.52 -22.79 40.75
N LEU A 610 21.82 -21.77 40.25
CA LEU A 610 20.57 -21.95 39.51
C LEU A 610 20.80 -22.81 38.26
N GLY A 611 21.85 -22.53 37.48
CA GLY A 611 22.20 -23.38 36.34
C GLY A 611 22.53 -24.82 36.73
N GLU A 612 23.26 -25.04 37.82
CA GLU A 612 23.53 -26.40 38.33
C GLU A 612 22.24 -27.13 38.74
N LEU A 613 21.30 -26.42 39.35
CA LEU A 613 20.01 -26.97 39.77
C LEU A 613 19.15 -27.37 38.56
N LEU A 614 18.97 -26.44 37.60
CA LEU A 614 18.10 -26.63 36.45
C LEU A 614 18.64 -27.66 35.45
N ASN A 615 19.96 -27.72 35.23
CA ASN A 615 20.58 -28.73 34.37
C ASN A 615 20.48 -30.17 34.92
N ASN A 616 20.15 -30.32 36.21
CA ASN A 616 19.92 -31.62 36.87
C ASN A 616 18.43 -31.84 37.21
N SER A 617 17.55 -31.20 36.46
CA SER A 617 16.09 -31.25 36.61
C SER A 617 15.42 -31.81 35.36
N THR A 618 14.12 -32.07 35.45
CA THR A 618 13.30 -32.55 34.32
C THR A 618 13.18 -31.53 33.19
N LEU A 619 13.53 -30.24 33.41
CA LEU A 619 13.61 -29.26 32.32
C LEU A 619 14.69 -29.59 31.28
N GLN A 620 15.63 -30.48 31.60
CA GLN A 620 16.67 -30.95 30.67
C GLN A 620 16.12 -31.96 29.63
N ASP A 621 14.92 -32.51 29.85
CA ASP A 621 14.31 -33.55 29.01
C ASP A 621 13.69 -32.99 27.73
N ILE A 622 14.46 -32.21 26.96
CA ILE A 622 14.08 -31.65 25.66
C ILE A 622 15.13 -32.06 24.61
N PRO A 623 14.71 -32.60 23.45
CA PRO A 623 15.63 -32.96 22.38
C PRO A 623 16.57 -31.80 22.00
N ASN A 624 17.86 -32.12 21.81
CA ASN A 624 18.91 -31.18 21.39
C ASN A 624 19.24 -30.03 22.36
N PHE A 625 18.55 -29.90 23.50
CA PHE A 625 18.83 -28.86 24.49
C PHE A 625 20.18 -29.10 25.18
N GLN A 626 21.11 -28.14 25.05
CA GLN A 626 22.47 -28.24 25.62
C GLN A 626 22.52 -27.90 27.12
N GLY A 627 21.41 -27.44 27.68
CA GLY A 627 21.29 -27.01 29.07
C GLY A 627 21.27 -25.50 29.26
N PHE A 628 20.97 -25.10 30.49
CA PHE A 628 20.83 -23.72 30.91
C PHE A 628 22.19 -23.01 30.94
N ASN A 629 22.43 -22.15 29.95
CA ASN A 629 23.64 -21.34 29.88
C ASN A 629 23.63 -20.19 30.90
N LYS A 630 24.76 -19.47 31.00
CA LYS A 630 24.94 -18.37 31.96
C LYS A 630 23.98 -17.20 31.73
N GLU A 631 23.65 -16.90 30.48
CA GLU A 631 22.77 -15.78 30.12
C GLU A 631 21.32 -16.08 30.49
N LEU A 632 20.85 -17.28 30.16
CA LEU A 632 19.53 -17.76 30.55
C LEU A 632 19.37 -17.78 32.07
N CYS A 633 20.36 -18.33 32.78
CA CYS A 633 20.33 -18.33 34.25
C CYS A 633 20.33 -16.91 34.84
N ARG A 634 21.10 -15.97 34.27
CA ARG A 634 21.12 -14.57 34.73
C ARG A 634 19.78 -13.87 34.49
N SER A 635 19.19 -14.07 33.31
CA SER A 635 17.88 -13.52 32.98
C SER A 635 16.80 -14.11 33.90
N MET A 636 16.89 -15.42 34.20
CA MET A 636 15.99 -16.11 35.13
C MET A 636 16.08 -15.53 36.54
N VAL A 637 17.29 -15.31 37.07
CA VAL A 637 17.48 -14.59 38.35
C VAL A 637 16.86 -13.20 38.29
N ALA A 638 17.19 -12.41 37.25
CA ALA A 638 16.68 -11.05 37.09
C ALA A 638 15.15 -10.97 37.02
N SER A 639 14.47 -12.02 36.55
CA SER A 639 13.01 -12.06 36.42
C SER A 639 12.23 -12.26 37.72
N VAL A 640 12.92 -12.61 38.80
CA VAL A 640 12.32 -12.78 40.14
C VAL A 640 13.02 -11.95 41.23
N ASP A 641 14.26 -11.53 40.99
CA ASP A 641 15.09 -10.71 41.89
C ASP A 641 14.64 -9.23 41.93
N ASN A 642 13.43 -8.99 42.44
CA ASN A 642 12.82 -7.67 42.53
C ASN A 642 13.59 -6.68 43.43
N ASN A 643 14.45 -7.20 44.32
CA ASN A 643 15.27 -6.42 45.25
C ASN A 643 16.72 -6.23 44.77
N LEU A 644 17.07 -6.67 43.55
CA LEU A 644 18.37 -6.50 42.89
C LEU A 644 19.55 -7.06 43.71
N THR A 645 19.34 -8.19 44.39
CA THR A 645 20.37 -8.87 45.18
C THR A 645 21.31 -9.73 44.33
N GLY A 646 20.93 -10.05 43.10
CA GLY A 646 21.59 -11.03 42.24
C GLY A 646 21.40 -12.48 42.70
N HIS A 647 20.45 -12.73 43.58
CA HIS A 647 20.14 -14.04 44.15
C HIS A 647 18.63 -14.32 44.08
N VAL A 648 18.26 -15.59 44.25
CA VAL A 648 16.87 -16.07 44.23
C VAL A 648 16.59 -16.84 45.52
N GLU A 649 15.55 -16.43 46.25
CA GLU A 649 15.03 -17.12 47.43
C GLU A 649 14.14 -18.31 47.02
N LEU A 650 13.84 -19.22 47.96
CA LEU A 650 13.14 -20.47 47.62
C LEU A 650 11.75 -20.23 47.02
N ASN A 651 10.97 -19.32 47.59
CA ASN A 651 9.63 -18.95 47.08
C ASN A 651 9.71 -18.36 45.66
N GLU A 652 10.65 -17.44 45.43
CA GLU A 652 10.91 -16.85 44.12
C GLU A 652 11.31 -17.92 43.09
N PHE A 653 12.11 -18.90 43.52
CA PHE A 653 12.49 -20.04 42.69
C PHE A 653 11.29 -20.93 42.36
N MET A 654 10.43 -21.24 43.34
CA MET A 654 9.25 -22.09 43.10
C MET A 654 8.26 -21.43 42.14
N ASP A 655 8.07 -20.12 42.23
CA ASP A 655 7.24 -19.36 41.27
C ASP A 655 7.83 -19.43 39.85
N LEU A 656 9.15 -19.25 39.72
CA LEU A 656 9.85 -19.39 38.44
C LEU A 656 9.81 -20.83 37.90
N TRP A 657 9.92 -21.82 38.77
CA TRP A 657 9.91 -23.24 38.44
C TRP A 657 8.57 -23.66 37.84
N ILE A 658 7.45 -23.27 38.46
CA ILE A 658 6.10 -23.54 37.94
C ILE A 658 5.92 -22.93 36.54
N GLN A 659 6.39 -21.69 36.34
CA GLN A 659 6.32 -21.03 35.03
C GLN A 659 7.18 -21.74 33.99
N ALA A 660 8.41 -22.11 34.35
CA ALA A 660 9.32 -22.85 33.48
C ALA A 660 8.76 -24.21 33.06
N LYS A 661 8.11 -24.95 33.98
CA LYS A 661 7.41 -26.19 33.65
C LYS A 661 6.27 -25.93 32.66
N GLY A 662 5.48 -24.88 32.86
CA GLY A 662 4.41 -24.50 31.94
C GLY A 662 4.92 -24.17 30.54
N TRP A 663 6.02 -23.42 30.44
CA TRP A 663 6.66 -23.13 29.16
C TRP A 663 7.24 -24.38 28.50
N LYS A 664 7.85 -25.30 29.25
CA LYS A 664 8.27 -26.62 28.74
C LYS A 664 7.08 -27.41 28.16
N HIS A 665 5.97 -27.46 28.89
CA HIS A 665 4.75 -28.15 28.44
C HIS A 665 4.24 -27.58 27.11
N ILE A 666 4.19 -26.25 27.00
CA ILE A 666 3.79 -25.54 25.78
C ILE A 666 4.81 -25.79 24.65
N PHE A 667 6.11 -25.82 24.96
CA PHE A 667 7.14 -26.13 23.98
C PHE A 667 6.89 -27.49 23.32
N ILE A 668 6.72 -28.53 24.13
CA ILE A 668 6.46 -29.89 23.67
C ILE A 668 5.15 -29.99 22.87
N LYS A 669 4.12 -29.22 23.25
CA LYS A 669 2.83 -29.18 22.53
C LYS A 669 2.98 -28.68 21.09
N HIS A 670 3.87 -27.72 20.85
CA HIS A 670 4.05 -27.07 19.54
C HIS A 670 5.23 -27.64 18.72
N ASP A 671 6.19 -28.33 19.36
CA ASP A 671 7.30 -29.04 18.69
C ASP A 671 6.81 -30.41 18.17
N VAL A 672 5.84 -30.37 17.25
CA VAL A 672 5.10 -31.56 16.78
C VAL A 672 6.03 -32.58 16.09
N ASP A 673 7.11 -32.10 15.48
CA ASP A 673 8.12 -32.96 14.83
C ASP A 673 9.23 -33.43 15.79
N GLN A 674 9.18 -33.03 17.06
CA GLN A 674 10.15 -33.35 18.12
C GLN A 674 11.59 -32.99 17.72
N SER A 675 11.75 -31.94 16.93
CA SER A 675 13.06 -31.51 16.47
C SER A 675 13.87 -30.82 17.57
N GLY A 676 13.21 -30.36 18.64
CA GLY A 676 13.80 -29.48 19.65
C GLY A 676 13.88 -28.01 19.20
N TYR A 677 13.19 -27.65 18.11
CA TYR A 677 13.18 -26.32 17.54
C TYR A 677 11.79 -25.90 17.11
N PHE A 678 11.47 -24.63 17.30
CA PHE A 678 10.30 -24.01 16.70
C PHE A 678 10.62 -23.36 15.35
N SER A 679 9.68 -23.44 14.42
CA SER A 679 9.52 -22.40 13.40
C SER A 679 8.97 -21.12 14.03
N ALA A 680 9.12 -19.99 13.34
CA ALA A 680 8.58 -18.71 13.82
C ALA A 680 7.05 -18.72 14.02
N TYR A 681 6.33 -19.54 13.26
CA TYR A 681 4.87 -19.65 13.36
C TYR A 681 4.45 -20.49 14.58
N GLU A 682 5.13 -21.61 14.83
CA GLU A 682 4.94 -22.39 16.06
C GLU A 682 5.32 -21.57 17.28
N PHE A 683 6.39 -20.78 17.21
CA PHE A 683 6.77 -19.87 18.29
C PHE A 683 5.65 -18.87 18.61
N ARG A 684 5.01 -18.29 17.58
CA ARG A 684 3.91 -17.33 17.79
C ARG A 684 2.67 -18.00 18.39
N GLU A 685 2.32 -19.21 17.95
CA GLU A 685 1.23 -19.99 18.56
C GLU A 685 1.57 -20.36 20.02
N ALA A 686 2.83 -20.73 20.30
CA ALA A 686 3.32 -21.02 21.65
C ALA A 686 3.28 -19.80 22.58
N LEU A 687 3.59 -18.60 22.09
CA LEU A 687 3.43 -17.36 22.87
C LEU A 687 1.97 -17.14 23.28
N ASN A 688 1.04 -17.28 22.33
CA ASN A 688 -0.39 -17.13 22.59
C ASN A 688 -0.87 -18.16 23.62
N ASP A 689 -0.47 -19.42 23.48
CA ASP A 689 -0.79 -20.50 24.42
C ASP A 689 -0.12 -20.31 25.80
N ALA A 690 0.96 -19.53 25.87
CA ALA A 690 1.59 -19.14 27.13
C ALA A 690 0.98 -17.86 27.74
N GLY A 691 -0.09 -17.33 27.14
CA GLY A 691 -0.80 -16.13 27.57
C GLY A 691 -0.22 -14.81 27.05
N TYR A 692 0.83 -14.86 26.23
CA TYR A 692 1.47 -13.66 25.68
C TYR A 692 0.93 -13.37 24.28
N HIS A 693 -0.01 -12.43 24.20
CA HIS A 693 -0.42 -11.86 22.91
C HIS A 693 0.48 -10.69 22.59
N VAL A 694 1.11 -10.71 21.41
CA VAL A 694 2.08 -9.69 21.00
C VAL A 694 1.80 -9.21 19.58
N SER A 695 1.86 -7.89 19.41
CA SER A 695 1.72 -7.20 18.12
C SER A 695 2.75 -7.67 17.09
N ASN A 696 2.43 -7.50 15.80
CA ASN A 696 3.35 -7.81 14.69
C ASN A 696 4.70 -7.07 14.80
N ARG A 697 4.72 -5.88 15.40
CA ARG A 697 5.96 -5.14 15.65
C ARG A 697 6.84 -5.83 16.70
N LEU A 698 6.24 -6.33 17.77
CA LEU A 698 6.96 -7.00 18.84
C LEU A 698 7.40 -8.41 18.41
N ILE A 699 6.55 -9.17 17.71
CA ILE A 699 6.94 -10.48 17.19
C ILE A 699 8.12 -10.35 16.22
N ASN A 700 8.17 -9.32 15.36
CA ASN A 700 9.32 -9.09 14.48
C ASN A 700 10.62 -8.85 15.28
N ALA A 701 10.57 -8.11 16.39
CA ALA A 701 11.73 -7.90 17.24
C ALA A 701 12.17 -9.20 17.94
N ILE A 702 11.20 -10.00 18.40
CA ILE A 702 11.43 -11.31 19.02
C ILE A 702 12.11 -12.26 18.02
N ILE A 703 11.53 -12.42 16.82
CA ILE A 703 12.08 -13.32 15.79
C ILE A 703 13.51 -12.93 15.41
N ASN A 704 13.78 -11.64 15.16
CA ASN A 704 15.15 -11.19 14.85
C ASN A 704 16.16 -11.42 15.98
N ARG A 705 15.70 -11.53 17.24
CA ARG A 705 16.58 -11.70 18.40
C ARG A 705 16.85 -13.16 18.75
N TYR A 706 15.86 -14.03 18.57
CA TYR A 706 15.87 -15.41 19.09
C TYR A 706 15.91 -16.49 18.00
N GLN A 707 15.65 -16.13 16.73
CA GLN A 707 15.83 -17.08 15.63
C GLN A 707 17.31 -17.23 15.29
N ASP A 708 17.74 -18.48 15.10
CA ASP A 708 19.09 -18.83 14.70
C ASP A 708 19.43 -18.16 13.35
N PRO A 709 20.52 -17.34 13.28
CA PRO A 709 20.86 -16.59 12.08
C PRO A 709 20.98 -17.47 10.82
N GLY A 710 20.23 -17.12 9.77
CA GLY A 710 20.24 -17.85 8.49
C GLY A 710 19.46 -19.15 8.48
N THR A 711 18.75 -19.48 9.56
CA THR A 711 17.83 -20.62 9.63
C THR A 711 16.42 -20.15 9.98
N ASP A 712 15.42 -21.03 9.94
CA ASP A 712 14.05 -20.76 10.42
C ASP A 712 13.78 -21.43 11.78
N LYS A 713 14.83 -21.68 12.58
CA LYS A 713 14.77 -22.42 13.84
C LYS A 713 14.94 -21.51 15.04
N ILE A 714 14.18 -21.78 16.10
CA ILE A 714 14.30 -21.17 17.42
C ILE A 714 14.43 -22.30 18.43
N SER A 715 15.52 -22.32 19.19
CA SER A 715 15.79 -23.39 20.15
C SER A 715 14.89 -23.30 21.40
N PHE A 716 14.77 -24.39 22.15
CA PHE A 716 14.14 -24.35 23.48
C PHE A 716 14.80 -23.34 24.42
N GLU A 717 16.12 -23.19 24.33
CA GLU A 717 16.89 -22.24 25.13
C GLU A 717 16.49 -20.79 24.85
N ASP A 718 16.37 -20.44 23.57
CA ASP A 718 15.96 -19.10 23.13
C ASP A 718 14.48 -18.83 23.43
N PHE A 719 13.62 -19.84 23.30
CA PHE A 719 12.23 -19.75 23.73
C PHE A 719 12.15 -19.43 25.23
N MET A 720 12.80 -20.23 26.08
CA MET A 720 12.85 -19.99 27.53
C MET A 720 13.39 -18.60 27.87
N LEU A 721 14.47 -18.17 27.22
CA LEU A 721 15.04 -16.84 27.41
C LEU A 721 14.06 -15.73 27.05
N CYS A 722 13.33 -15.89 25.94
CA CYS A 722 12.30 -14.96 25.51
C CYS A 722 11.15 -14.90 26.53
N MET A 723 10.66 -16.03 27.02
CA MET A 723 9.57 -16.09 27.99
C MET A 723 9.93 -15.38 29.30
N VAL A 724 11.12 -15.63 29.82
CA VAL A 724 11.66 -14.98 31.02
C VAL A 724 11.73 -13.45 30.85
N ARG A 725 12.21 -12.99 29.69
CA ARG A 725 12.33 -11.55 29.41
C ARG A 725 10.98 -10.89 29.15
N LEU A 726 10.05 -11.57 28.48
CA LEU A 726 8.68 -11.09 28.27
C LEU A 726 7.93 -10.97 29.59
N LYS A 727 7.97 -12.01 30.45
CA LYS A 727 7.43 -11.99 31.81
C LYS A 727 7.90 -10.73 32.55
N THR A 728 9.21 -10.56 32.64
CA THR A 728 9.83 -9.43 33.34
C THR A 728 9.39 -8.09 32.76
N ALA A 729 9.37 -7.97 31.42
CA ALA A 729 8.95 -6.75 30.75
C ALA A 729 7.48 -6.40 31.02
N PHE A 730 6.57 -7.38 30.94
CA PHE A 730 5.13 -7.18 31.19
C PHE A 730 4.85 -6.81 32.65
N GLU A 731 5.40 -7.57 33.61
CA GLU A 731 5.25 -7.29 35.04
C GLU A 731 5.80 -5.89 35.39
N THR A 732 6.94 -5.54 34.80
CA THR A 732 7.52 -4.22 35.00
C THR A 732 6.62 -3.12 34.46
N ILE A 733 6.10 -3.24 33.23
CA ILE A 733 5.19 -2.26 32.63
C ILE A 733 3.90 -2.10 33.46
N GLU A 734 3.39 -3.21 34.00
CA GLU A 734 2.20 -3.21 34.85
C GLU A 734 2.43 -2.50 36.18
N ALA A 735 3.59 -2.73 36.81
CA ALA A 735 3.98 -2.12 38.08
C ALA A 735 4.37 -0.63 37.95
N HIS A 736 4.74 -0.16 36.75
CA HIS A 736 5.17 1.22 36.55
C HIS A 736 4.01 2.23 36.70
N PRO A 737 4.26 3.40 37.30
CA PRO A 737 3.26 4.46 37.38
C PRO A 737 2.72 4.86 36.01
N LYS A 738 1.40 5.00 35.90
CA LYS A 738 0.72 5.40 34.67
C LYS A 738 0.23 6.83 34.76
N ASN A 739 0.22 7.54 33.64
CA ASN A 739 -0.45 8.84 33.54
C ASN A 739 -1.99 8.66 33.53
N ILE A 740 -2.73 9.77 33.44
CA ILE A 740 -4.21 9.77 33.40
C ILE A 740 -4.76 9.00 32.18
N GLU A 741 -3.97 8.85 31.12
CA GLU A 741 -4.33 8.11 29.91
C GLU A 741 -4.00 6.61 30.00
N GLY A 742 -3.40 6.15 31.11
CA GLY A 742 -2.99 4.76 31.30
C GLY A 742 -1.62 4.41 30.69
N THR A 743 -0.86 5.40 30.22
CA THR A 743 0.47 5.20 29.63
C THR A 743 1.53 5.16 30.73
N SER A 744 2.40 4.13 30.72
CA SER A 744 3.50 4.00 31.69
C SER A 744 4.50 5.14 31.54
N LEU A 745 4.89 5.74 32.67
CA LEU A 745 5.85 6.82 32.77
C LEU A 745 7.22 6.26 33.18
N PHE A 746 8.22 6.44 32.34
CA PHE A 746 9.61 6.09 32.65
C PHE A 746 10.43 7.37 32.81
N SER A 747 11.21 7.47 33.90
CA SER A 747 12.33 8.40 33.94
C SER A 747 13.47 7.87 33.05
N ALA A 748 14.43 8.73 32.70
CA ALA A 748 15.61 8.28 31.96
C ALA A 748 16.39 7.21 32.73
N GLU A 749 16.44 7.31 34.06
CA GLU A 749 17.09 6.34 34.93
C GLU A 749 16.32 5.02 34.98
N ASP A 750 15.00 5.05 35.13
CA ASP A 750 14.16 3.84 35.11
C ASP A 750 14.29 3.10 33.78
N TYR A 751 14.27 3.84 32.66
CA TYR A 751 14.45 3.26 31.33
C TYR A 751 15.82 2.60 31.17
N LEU A 752 16.90 3.29 31.57
CA LEU A 752 18.26 2.74 31.49
C LEU A 752 18.41 1.51 32.38
N ARG A 753 17.92 1.56 33.63
CA ARG A 753 17.92 0.42 34.56
C ARG A 753 17.18 -0.78 33.97
N PHE A 754 15.97 -0.55 33.46
CA PHE A 754 15.14 -1.57 32.81
C PHE A 754 15.84 -2.20 31.60
N SER A 755 16.39 -1.38 30.71
CA SER A 755 17.01 -1.83 29.45
C SER A 755 18.29 -2.65 29.62
N VAL A 756 18.92 -2.60 30.81
CA VAL A 756 20.18 -3.30 31.11
C VAL A 756 19.95 -4.52 31.98
N TYR A 757 18.96 -4.48 32.89
CA TYR A 757 18.71 -5.56 33.84
C TYR A 757 17.85 -6.70 33.25
N ILE A 758 17.03 -6.40 32.25
CA ILE A 758 16.23 -7.36 31.46
C ILE A 758 16.96 -7.68 30.16
#